data_AF-A0A5E4T6X8-F1
#
_entry.id   AF-A0A5E4T6X8-F1
#
_cell.length_a   1.000
_cell.length_b   1.000
_cell.length_c   1.000
_cell.angle_alpha   90.00
_cell.angle_beta   90.00
_cell.angle_gamma   90.00
#
_symmetry.space_group_name_H-M   'P 1'
#
loop_
_entity.id
_entity.type
_entity.pdbx_description
1 polymer ?
#
loop_
_entity_poly.entity_id
_entity_poly.type
_entity_poly.pdbx_seq_one_letter_code
_entity_poly.pdbx_strand_id
1 'polypeptide(L)'
;MDAISTGLAVNKTQLPVELPEDRSGNRSDSEATITSDLTLAAPASLAVSRDGETEWRGDTTFPEVLPPYWMCDKASGEYESLRADFQAAVKLVVNAEAKNNEGDGLQFMRSSPAQFRGFPADDYHKLLRKSCGRGEERLGRLMEFSVITGSDSQREMRWEIIEELYNAIDYDDRPSMKEMLDRRIKNSINSCLEHLGQDSADSSNKFILDLLGDVSTFRPRYRLIALIRLCEIIPEKIKQIPKSDLEDLPATLALNEADTSGALKCLGETTGYVFLPHGIFADWEEIASLNPDVQGDQRVRTYFADQLRHRVDKIVDDGRDANLVMREIVLRLARLDEDTQSAGAKLLREFFKSDLSSMFAASGGKKALGIIGNYCDRAKLEFTDFSKEIAARLKGGKQLKLQESFKESAQARIRNNREWNHNRDYYYWSIGSDLQRVLINKEGAEKRAAVMDILDGFDEWADGRGKYFALQDFSAIMSDYYRVTITDIIGKDAANAWLSENYAVSDREFAFAREHLGLDKVETTPEEAGEEFIVPYNSSERMKWAERNLLSICGMYMNGSGTAFDMPPSFNNLSWQDRADAMQLTVNWAMRPLNNDTFKKLRAMAASDDLRGLMANTVTKRKFAEVKDFVGADSLSEFMKKHRMVRSN
;
A
#
# COMPACT_ATOMS: atom_id res chain seq x y z
N MET A 1 17.36 0.78 -62.24
CA MET A 1 16.87 -0.34 -61.42
C MET A 1 16.42 0.22 -60.09
N ASP A 2 15.20 0.75 -60.14
CA ASP A 2 14.11 0.54 -59.21
C ASP A 2 14.28 0.98 -57.74
N ALA A 3 13.63 2.11 -57.46
CA ALA A 3 12.97 2.40 -56.19
C ALA A 3 11.53 2.85 -56.49
N ILE A 4 10.56 2.50 -55.63
CA ILE A 4 9.14 2.89 -55.64
C ILE A 4 8.66 2.73 -54.17
N SER A 5 8.08 3.72 -53.47
CA SER A 5 6.87 4.57 -53.68
C SER A 5 5.59 3.87 -53.18
N THR A 6 4.57 4.54 -52.60
CA THR A 6 4.32 5.98 -52.30
C THR A 6 4.62 6.30 -50.80
N GLY A 7 4.10 7.30 -50.07
CA GLY A 7 3.10 8.38 -50.28
C GLY A 7 2.80 9.14 -48.96
N LEU A 8 1.69 9.87 -48.81
CA LEU A 8 1.39 11.23 -49.33
C LEU A 8 0.11 11.83 -48.65
N ALA A 9 0.29 12.82 -47.76
CA ALA A 9 -0.19 14.23 -47.81
C ALA A 9 -1.53 14.61 -48.55
N VAL A 10 -2.32 15.68 -48.25
CA VAL A 10 -2.31 16.80 -47.26
C VAL A 10 -3.58 17.72 -47.42
N ASN A 11 -3.92 18.58 -46.43
CA ASN A 11 -4.81 19.80 -46.51
C ASN A 11 -6.36 19.62 -46.72
N LYS A 12 -7.25 20.64 -46.57
CA LYS A 12 -7.43 21.79 -45.61
C LYS A 12 -8.67 22.66 -46.02
N THR A 13 -9.58 22.97 -45.08
CA THR A 13 -10.50 24.16 -44.98
C THR A 13 -11.31 24.02 -43.67
N GLN A 14 -11.71 25.00 -42.83
CA GLN A 14 -12.11 26.43 -42.92
C GLN A 14 -13.52 26.69 -43.53
N LEU A 15 -14.41 27.54 -42.99
CA LEU A 15 -14.40 28.34 -41.75
C LEU A 15 -15.79 28.35 -41.02
N PRO A 16 -16.51 29.45 -40.70
CA PRO A 16 -16.97 29.69 -39.33
C PRO A 16 -18.51 29.70 -39.13
N VAL A 17 -18.95 29.87 -37.88
CA VAL A 17 -20.30 30.38 -37.53
C VAL A 17 -20.15 31.47 -36.47
N GLU A 18 -20.90 32.55 -36.63
CA GLU A 18 -20.83 33.76 -35.79
C GLU A 18 -21.84 33.71 -34.64
N LEU A 19 -21.56 34.45 -33.56
CA LEU A 19 -22.55 34.82 -32.54
C LEU A 19 -23.20 36.15 -32.90
N PRO A 20 -24.52 36.29 -32.70
CA PRO A 20 -25.14 37.56 -32.34
C PRO A 20 -25.64 37.52 -30.89
N GLU A 21 -25.42 38.61 -30.16
CA GLU A 21 -26.24 39.01 -29.00
C GLU A 21 -27.65 39.39 -29.53
N ASP A 22 -28.77 39.33 -28.80
CA ASP A 22 -29.09 40.18 -27.64
C ASP A 22 -30.56 39.89 -27.17
N ARG A 23 -30.87 40.28 -25.93
CA ARG A 23 -32.21 40.64 -25.38
C ARG A 23 -33.47 39.73 -25.48
N SER A 24 -33.87 39.31 -24.27
CA SER A 24 -35.17 39.64 -23.60
C SER A 24 -36.33 38.63 -23.59
N GLY A 25 -37.14 38.66 -22.51
CA GLY A 25 -38.57 38.31 -22.57
C GLY A 25 -39.12 37.28 -21.55
N ASN A 26 -39.53 37.75 -20.36
CA ASN A 26 -40.50 37.18 -19.41
C ASN A 26 -41.40 35.97 -19.82
N ARG A 27 -41.53 35.00 -18.89
CA ARG A 27 -42.73 34.16 -18.60
C ARG A 27 -43.20 33.21 -19.73
N SER A 28 -43.99 32.14 -19.48
CA SER A 28 -44.65 31.61 -18.27
C SER A 28 -44.59 30.07 -18.24
N ASP A 29 -45.22 29.47 -17.24
CA ASP A 29 -45.37 28.04 -17.01
C ASP A 29 -46.02 27.27 -18.18
N SER A 30 -45.57 26.04 -18.41
CA SER A 30 -46.38 24.96 -19.00
C SER A 30 -45.85 23.58 -18.58
N GLU A 31 -46.76 22.66 -18.25
CA GLU A 31 -46.42 21.26 -18.01
C GLU A 31 -46.14 20.58 -19.36
N ALA A 32 -45.05 19.81 -19.44
CA ALA A 32 -44.66 19.08 -20.64
C ALA A 32 -44.43 17.59 -20.33
N THR A 33 -45.49 16.79 -20.49
CA THR A 33 -45.43 15.32 -20.38
C THR A 33 -44.47 14.75 -21.42
N ILE A 34 -43.35 14.16 -20.98
CA ILE A 34 -42.40 13.50 -21.88
C ILE A 34 -42.96 12.14 -22.31
N THR A 35 -43.45 12.05 -23.55
CA THR A 35 -43.65 10.79 -24.25
C THR A 35 -42.30 10.28 -24.76
N SER A 36 -41.81 9.16 -24.24
CA SER A 36 -40.64 8.46 -24.77
C SER A 36 -41.05 7.24 -25.58
N ASP A 37 -41.06 7.37 -26.91
CA ASP A 37 -41.19 6.23 -27.81
C ASP A 37 -39.98 5.29 -27.67
N LEU A 38 -40.23 4.02 -27.35
CA LEU A 38 -39.24 2.94 -27.40
C LEU A 38 -39.92 1.61 -27.79
N THR A 39 -40.41 1.56 -29.03
CA THR A 39 -41.08 0.40 -29.62
C THR A 39 -40.08 -0.73 -29.94
N LEU A 40 -39.81 -1.58 -28.95
CA LEU A 40 -39.24 -2.91 -29.20
C LEU A 40 -40.30 -3.84 -29.80
N ALA A 41 -39.92 -4.58 -30.84
CA ALA A 41 -40.85 -5.36 -31.65
C ALA A 41 -41.38 -6.61 -30.91
N ALA A 42 -42.69 -6.77 -30.86
CA ALA A 42 -43.33 -8.00 -30.43
C ALA A 42 -43.24 -9.08 -31.53
N PRO A 43 -42.89 -10.35 -31.20
CA PRO A 43 -43.02 -11.45 -32.14
C PRO A 43 -44.49 -11.77 -32.42
N ALA A 44 -44.79 -12.28 -33.62
CA ALA A 44 -46.16 -12.40 -34.12
C ALA A 44 -47.01 -13.42 -33.35
N SER A 45 -48.29 -13.07 -33.14
CA SER A 45 -49.31 -13.95 -32.56
C SER A 45 -49.66 -15.09 -33.51
N LEU A 46 -49.37 -16.33 -33.11
CA LEU A 46 -49.82 -17.54 -33.81
C LEU A 46 -51.31 -17.78 -33.51
N ALA A 47 -52.18 -17.55 -34.51
CA ALA A 47 -53.60 -17.85 -34.42
C ALA A 47 -53.83 -19.36 -34.57
N VAL A 48 -54.30 -20.03 -33.51
CA VAL A 48 -54.75 -21.43 -33.57
C VAL A 48 -56.24 -21.45 -33.90
N SER A 49 -56.58 -22.06 -35.04
CA SER A 49 -57.97 -22.28 -35.46
C SER A 49 -58.66 -23.34 -34.61
N ARG A 50 -59.95 -23.15 -34.34
CA ARG A 50 -60.85 -24.23 -33.90
C ARG A 50 -61.15 -25.21 -35.04
N ASP A 51 -61.70 -26.34 -34.63
CA ASP A 51 -62.40 -27.39 -35.39
C ASP A 51 -61.53 -28.57 -35.89
N GLY A 52 -62.00 -29.79 -35.59
CA GLY A 52 -61.34 -31.05 -35.96
C GLY A 52 -61.53 -32.17 -34.92
N GLU A 53 -62.72 -32.77 -34.87
CA GLU A 53 -62.91 -34.05 -34.15
C GLU A 53 -62.08 -35.16 -34.82
N THR A 54 -61.37 -35.98 -34.06
CA THR A 54 -60.93 -37.32 -34.50
C THR A 54 -60.76 -38.25 -33.30
N GLU A 55 -61.27 -39.48 -33.42
CA GLU A 55 -61.08 -40.53 -32.42
C GLU A 55 -59.61 -40.95 -32.33
N TRP A 56 -59.11 -41.20 -31.11
CA TRP A 56 -57.88 -41.97 -30.92
C TRP A 56 -58.05 -43.07 -29.88
N ARG A 57 -57.63 -44.28 -30.26
CA ARG A 57 -57.31 -45.35 -29.32
C ARG A 57 -55.94 -45.05 -28.72
N GLY A 58 -55.74 -45.35 -27.44
CA GLY A 58 -54.49 -45.04 -26.78
C GLY A 58 -53.30 -45.85 -27.30
N ASP A 59 -52.14 -45.21 -27.29
CA ASP A 59 -50.97 -45.76 -26.60
C ASP A 59 -50.21 -44.59 -25.91
N THR A 60 -49.19 -44.88 -25.12
CA THR A 60 -48.56 -43.87 -24.21
C THR A 60 -48.00 -42.63 -24.92
N THR A 61 -48.60 -41.46 -24.67
CA THR A 61 -48.03 -40.15 -25.00
C THR A 61 -47.35 -39.51 -23.79
N PHE A 62 -46.26 -38.78 -24.05
CA PHE A 62 -45.66 -37.87 -23.07
C PHE A 62 -46.62 -36.71 -22.78
N PRO A 63 -46.55 -36.07 -21.59
CA PRO A 63 -47.41 -34.92 -21.27
C PRO A 63 -47.18 -33.77 -22.24
N GLU A 64 -48.23 -32.97 -22.43
CA GLU A 64 -48.26 -31.84 -23.35
C GLU A 64 -47.15 -30.81 -23.04
N VAL A 65 -46.76 -30.03 -24.05
CA VAL A 65 -45.74 -28.99 -23.90
C VAL A 65 -46.32 -27.85 -23.06
N LEU A 66 -46.18 -27.96 -21.75
CA LEU A 66 -46.59 -26.94 -20.79
C LEU A 66 -46.01 -25.57 -21.15
N PRO A 67 -46.78 -24.47 -20.97
CA PRO A 67 -46.28 -23.12 -21.16
C PRO A 67 -45.01 -22.88 -20.32
N PRO A 68 -44.00 -22.14 -20.83
CA PRO A 68 -42.86 -21.76 -20.02
C PRO A 68 -43.31 -21.00 -18.77
N TYR A 69 -42.95 -21.51 -17.60
CA TYR A 69 -43.27 -20.98 -16.26
C TYR A 69 -43.16 -19.44 -16.12
N TRP A 70 -42.28 -18.76 -16.86
CA TRP A 70 -42.12 -17.29 -16.79
C TRP A 70 -43.31 -16.51 -17.38
N MET A 71 -44.22 -17.20 -18.07
CA MET A 71 -45.51 -16.67 -18.52
C MET A 71 -46.61 -16.85 -17.47
N CYS A 72 -46.37 -17.62 -16.40
CA CYS A 72 -47.35 -17.87 -15.35
C CYS A 72 -47.34 -16.75 -14.29
N ASP A 73 -48.50 -16.15 -14.02
CA ASP A 73 -48.72 -15.37 -12.81
C ASP A 73 -48.53 -16.26 -11.57
N LYS A 74 -47.94 -15.72 -10.48
CA LYS A 74 -47.87 -16.40 -9.17
C LYS A 74 -49.25 -16.65 -8.57
N ALA A 75 -50.30 -15.98 -9.05
CA ALA A 75 -51.69 -16.25 -8.71
C ALA A 75 -52.37 -17.31 -9.60
N SER A 76 -51.67 -17.88 -10.60
CA SER A 76 -52.27 -18.87 -11.51
C SER A 76 -52.39 -20.26 -10.87
N GLY A 77 -53.40 -21.02 -11.29
CA GLY A 77 -53.54 -22.43 -10.89
C GLY A 77 -52.43 -23.33 -11.44
N GLU A 78 -51.80 -22.95 -12.56
CA GLU A 78 -50.67 -23.65 -13.15
C GLU A 78 -49.41 -23.50 -12.29
N TYR A 79 -49.17 -22.29 -11.74
CA TYR A 79 -48.08 -22.04 -10.80
C TYR A 79 -48.24 -22.86 -9.52
N GLU A 80 -49.43 -22.86 -8.89
CA GLU A 80 -49.66 -23.66 -7.68
C GLU A 80 -49.68 -25.18 -7.95
N SER A 81 -50.06 -25.64 -9.16
CA SER A 81 -49.92 -27.06 -9.53
C SER A 81 -48.44 -27.45 -9.64
N LEU A 82 -47.65 -26.72 -10.43
CA LEU A 82 -46.21 -26.96 -10.56
C LEU A 82 -45.51 -26.90 -9.18
N ARG A 83 -45.92 -25.98 -8.32
CA ARG A 83 -45.43 -25.84 -6.94
C ARG A 83 -45.86 -27.01 -6.05
N ALA A 84 -47.05 -27.57 -6.22
CA ALA A 84 -47.53 -28.74 -5.49
C ALA A 84 -46.77 -30.01 -5.92
N ASP A 85 -46.59 -30.23 -7.22
CA ASP A 85 -45.82 -31.35 -7.79
C ASP A 85 -44.34 -31.27 -7.38
N PHE A 86 -43.76 -30.07 -7.43
CA PHE A 86 -42.42 -29.79 -6.91
C PHE A 86 -42.29 -30.08 -5.42
N GLN A 87 -43.26 -29.63 -4.62
CA GLN A 87 -43.30 -29.97 -3.19
C GLN A 87 -43.47 -31.47 -2.95
N ALA A 88 -44.18 -32.21 -3.79
CA ALA A 88 -44.29 -33.66 -3.67
C ALA A 88 -42.94 -34.33 -3.97
N ALA A 89 -42.29 -33.96 -5.07
CA ALA A 89 -40.96 -34.45 -5.44
C ALA A 89 -39.91 -34.20 -4.34
N VAL A 90 -39.84 -32.98 -3.79
CA VAL A 90 -38.87 -32.66 -2.72
C VAL A 90 -39.26 -33.30 -1.37
N LYS A 91 -40.55 -33.59 -1.10
CA LYS A 91 -40.98 -34.32 0.11
C LYS A 91 -40.58 -35.80 0.10
N LEU A 92 -40.54 -36.46 -1.07
CA LEU A 92 -40.09 -37.85 -1.19
C LEU A 92 -38.66 -38.01 -0.66
N VAL A 93 -37.75 -37.11 -1.05
CA VAL A 93 -36.34 -37.07 -0.62
C VAL A 93 -36.15 -37.06 0.92
N VAL A 94 -37.17 -36.65 1.69
CA VAL A 94 -37.12 -36.61 3.17
C VAL A 94 -37.40 -37.97 3.82
N ASN A 95 -38.08 -38.89 3.15
CA ASN A 95 -38.38 -40.24 3.65
C ASN A 95 -37.32 -41.29 3.26
N ALA A 96 -36.20 -40.86 2.67
CA ALA A 96 -35.21 -41.70 2.00
C ALA A 96 -34.39 -42.66 2.90
N GLU A 97 -34.72 -42.81 4.20
CA GLU A 97 -34.28 -43.99 4.97
C GLU A 97 -34.94 -45.30 4.47
N ALA A 98 -36.01 -45.21 3.65
CA ALA A 98 -36.85 -46.37 3.34
C ALA A 98 -37.34 -46.53 1.87
N LYS A 99 -36.46 -46.37 0.86
CA LYS A 99 -36.41 -47.20 -0.40
C LYS A 99 -35.37 -46.72 -1.43
N ASN A 100 -34.80 -47.67 -2.17
CA ASN A 100 -33.77 -47.45 -3.20
C ASN A 100 -34.30 -46.89 -4.55
N ASN A 101 -35.36 -46.06 -4.58
CA ASN A 101 -35.96 -45.64 -5.86
C ASN A 101 -36.79 -44.34 -5.80
N GLU A 102 -36.39 -43.38 -4.96
CA GLU A 102 -36.97 -42.02 -4.97
C GLU A 102 -35.98 -41.07 -5.64
N GLY A 103 -36.40 -40.45 -6.75
CA GLY A 103 -35.55 -39.50 -7.50
C GLY A 103 -35.39 -38.19 -6.74
N ASP A 104 -34.18 -37.64 -6.74
CA ASP A 104 -33.93 -36.31 -6.16
C ASP A 104 -34.77 -35.26 -6.90
N GLY A 105 -35.30 -34.26 -6.19
CA GLY A 105 -35.95 -33.11 -6.82
C GLY A 105 -35.03 -32.42 -7.84
N LEU A 106 -33.72 -32.38 -7.56
CA LEU A 106 -32.70 -31.96 -8.53
C LEU A 106 -32.60 -32.90 -9.72
N GLN A 107 -32.67 -34.21 -9.53
CA GLN A 107 -32.64 -35.18 -10.63
C GLN A 107 -33.86 -35.03 -11.56
N PHE A 108 -35.03 -34.73 -11.01
CA PHE A 108 -36.21 -34.39 -11.82
C PHE A 108 -36.01 -33.08 -12.58
N MET A 109 -35.52 -32.02 -11.92
CA MET A 109 -35.19 -30.75 -12.60
C MET A 109 -34.14 -30.92 -13.70
N ARG A 110 -33.06 -31.69 -13.47
CA ARG A 110 -32.07 -32.08 -14.49
C ARG A 110 -32.70 -32.77 -15.70
N SER A 111 -33.76 -33.54 -15.49
CA SER A 111 -34.45 -34.28 -16.55
C SER A 111 -35.44 -33.43 -17.36
N SER A 112 -35.83 -32.24 -16.86
CA SER A 112 -36.72 -31.31 -17.58
C SER A 112 -36.39 -29.82 -17.28
N PRO A 113 -35.16 -29.32 -17.56
CA PRO A 113 -34.74 -27.98 -17.14
C PRO A 113 -35.58 -26.83 -17.72
N ALA A 114 -36.21 -27.05 -18.88
CA ALA A 114 -37.09 -26.05 -19.50
C ALA A 114 -38.38 -25.76 -18.70
N GLN A 115 -38.88 -26.74 -17.94
CA GLN A 115 -40.05 -26.59 -17.06
C GLN A 115 -39.70 -25.81 -15.79
N PHE A 116 -38.47 -26.00 -15.28
CA PHE A 116 -38.00 -25.45 -14.01
C PHE A 116 -37.07 -24.24 -14.13
N ARG A 117 -36.80 -23.77 -15.35
CA ARG A 117 -36.09 -22.51 -15.57
C ARG A 117 -36.74 -21.40 -14.72
N GLY A 118 -35.98 -20.41 -14.24
CA GLY A 118 -36.44 -19.27 -13.45
C GLY A 118 -37.36 -19.54 -12.25
N PHE A 119 -37.43 -20.78 -11.75
CA PHE A 119 -38.21 -21.12 -10.56
C PHE A 119 -37.67 -20.32 -9.35
N PRO A 120 -38.52 -19.81 -8.42
CA PRO A 120 -38.04 -18.98 -7.32
C PRO A 120 -37.09 -19.74 -6.38
N ALA A 121 -35.83 -19.25 -6.29
CA ALA A 121 -34.81 -19.82 -5.43
C ALA A 121 -35.22 -19.84 -3.95
N ASP A 122 -35.96 -18.82 -3.50
CA ASP A 122 -36.43 -18.70 -2.12
C ASP A 122 -37.42 -19.82 -1.74
N ASP A 123 -38.34 -20.20 -2.63
CA ASP A 123 -39.26 -21.32 -2.40
C ASP A 123 -38.54 -22.68 -2.42
N TYR A 124 -37.51 -22.85 -3.24
CA TYR A 124 -36.67 -24.06 -3.19
C TYR A 124 -35.82 -24.11 -1.90
N HIS A 125 -35.23 -22.99 -1.48
CA HIS A 125 -34.46 -22.86 -0.24
C HIS A 125 -35.28 -23.19 1.01
N LYS A 126 -36.53 -22.72 1.07
CA LYS A 126 -37.52 -23.08 2.13
C LYS A 126 -37.83 -24.57 2.19
N LEU A 127 -37.64 -25.33 1.10
CA LEU A 127 -37.80 -26.78 1.07
C LEU A 127 -36.49 -27.50 1.40
N LEU A 128 -35.35 -27.04 0.87
CA LEU A 128 -34.01 -27.53 1.24
C LEU A 128 -33.76 -27.47 2.75
N ARG A 129 -34.19 -26.40 3.42
CA ARG A 129 -34.09 -26.26 4.88
C ARG A 129 -34.96 -27.22 5.69
N LYS A 130 -35.91 -27.91 5.04
CA LYS A 130 -36.74 -28.96 5.67
C LYS A 130 -36.24 -30.37 5.34
N SER A 131 -35.57 -30.56 4.20
CA SER A 131 -35.08 -31.86 3.74
C SER A 131 -33.62 -32.14 4.10
N CYS A 132 -32.77 -31.11 4.19
CA CYS A 132 -31.33 -31.26 4.35
C CYS A 132 -30.82 -30.52 5.60
N GLY A 133 -30.15 -31.25 6.50
CA GLY A 133 -29.64 -30.70 7.76
C GLY A 133 -28.35 -29.87 7.66
N ARG A 134 -27.53 -30.05 6.61
CA ARG A 134 -26.17 -29.47 6.53
C ARG A 134 -26.08 -28.27 5.57
N GLY A 135 -25.48 -27.17 6.04
CA GLY A 135 -25.29 -25.94 5.23
C GLY A 135 -24.54 -26.18 3.92
N GLU A 136 -23.33 -26.76 3.97
CA GLU A 136 -22.54 -27.18 2.79
C GLU A 136 -23.37 -27.93 1.72
N GLU A 137 -24.24 -28.87 2.12
CA GLU A 137 -25.05 -29.65 1.19
C GLU A 137 -26.20 -28.81 0.63
N ARG A 138 -26.87 -27.98 1.44
CA ARG A 138 -27.86 -27.00 0.97
C ARG A 138 -27.24 -26.01 -0.02
N LEU A 139 -26.03 -25.52 0.25
CA LEU A 139 -25.28 -24.63 -0.63
C LEU A 139 -24.96 -25.30 -1.97
N GLY A 140 -24.46 -26.54 -1.95
CA GLY A 140 -24.22 -27.34 -3.16
C GLY A 140 -25.49 -27.53 -4.00
N ARG A 141 -26.60 -27.87 -3.35
CA ARG A 141 -27.92 -28.02 -3.99
C ARG A 141 -28.47 -26.69 -4.54
N LEU A 142 -28.21 -25.56 -3.89
CA LEU A 142 -28.58 -24.22 -4.38
C LEU A 142 -27.78 -23.81 -5.64
N MET A 143 -26.47 -24.05 -5.66
CA MET A 143 -25.64 -23.78 -6.84
C MET A 143 -26.08 -24.66 -8.03
N GLU A 144 -26.34 -25.95 -7.79
CA GLU A 144 -26.83 -26.85 -8.83
C GLU A 144 -28.21 -26.42 -9.36
N PHE A 145 -29.13 -26.05 -8.46
CA PHE A 145 -30.43 -25.48 -8.82
C PHE A 145 -30.30 -24.21 -9.66
N SER A 146 -29.39 -23.30 -9.30
CA SER A 146 -29.12 -22.08 -10.08
C SER A 146 -28.65 -22.41 -11.51
N VAL A 147 -27.77 -23.41 -11.68
CA VAL A 147 -27.36 -23.89 -13.02
C VAL A 147 -28.52 -24.49 -13.81
N ILE A 148 -29.32 -25.39 -13.21
CA ILE A 148 -30.41 -26.08 -13.91
C ILE A 148 -31.52 -25.10 -14.30
N THR A 149 -31.84 -24.16 -13.40
CA THR A 149 -32.95 -23.23 -13.57
C THR A 149 -32.54 -21.92 -14.24
N GLY A 150 -31.26 -21.54 -14.24
CA GLY A 150 -30.85 -20.18 -14.62
C GLY A 150 -31.49 -19.09 -13.75
N SER A 151 -31.88 -19.41 -12.51
CA SER A 151 -32.38 -18.44 -11.54
C SER A 151 -31.21 -17.88 -10.72
N ASP A 152 -31.23 -16.58 -10.45
CA ASP A 152 -30.33 -15.99 -9.45
C ASP A 152 -30.70 -16.54 -8.06
N SER A 153 -29.80 -17.37 -7.51
CA SER A 153 -29.90 -17.95 -6.17
C SER A 153 -28.84 -17.39 -5.22
N GLN A 154 -28.16 -16.28 -5.57
CA GLN A 154 -27.06 -15.72 -4.79
C GLN A 154 -27.49 -15.36 -3.37
N ARG A 155 -28.68 -14.79 -3.21
CA ARG A 155 -29.21 -14.39 -1.90
C ARG A 155 -29.38 -15.58 -0.96
N GLU A 156 -29.92 -16.69 -1.47
CA GLU A 156 -30.16 -17.92 -0.72
C GLU A 156 -28.83 -18.63 -0.38
N MET A 157 -27.82 -18.54 -1.25
CA MET A 157 -26.46 -18.99 -0.95
C MET A 157 -25.80 -18.16 0.16
N ARG A 158 -25.91 -16.82 0.09
CA ARG A 158 -25.41 -15.93 1.15
C ARG A 158 -26.12 -16.15 2.47
N TRP A 159 -27.43 -16.44 2.47
CA TRP A 159 -28.17 -16.81 3.67
C TRP A 159 -27.55 -18.02 4.37
N GLU A 160 -27.19 -19.09 3.64
CA GLU A 160 -26.52 -20.25 4.23
C GLU A 160 -25.14 -19.90 4.80
N ILE A 161 -24.35 -19.07 4.12
CA ILE A 161 -23.04 -18.60 4.60
C ILE A 161 -23.19 -17.74 5.87
N ILE A 162 -24.19 -16.85 5.91
CA ILE A 162 -24.54 -16.00 7.06
C ILE A 162 -24.94 -16.84 8.27
N GLU A 163 -25.66 -17.95 8.08
CA GLU A 163 -26.01 -18.85 9.18
C GLU A 163 -24.86 -19.79 9.61
N GLU A 164 -23.98 -20.21 8.70
CA GLU A 164 -22.72 -20.85 9.11
C GLU A 164 -21.86 -19.89 9.94
N LEU A 165 -21.78 -18.61 9.56
CA LEU A 165 -21.12 -17.55 10.31
C LEU A 165 -21.78 -17.27 11.67
N TYR A 166 -23.12 -17.26 11.75
CA TYR A 166 -23.85 -17.11 13.01
C TYR A 166 -23.51 -18.25 13.98
N ASN A 167 -23.60 -19.50 13.52
CA ASN A 167 -23.22 -20.65 14.33
C ASN A 167 -21.73 -20.60 14.74
N ALA A 168 -20.86 -20.06 13.88
CA ALA A 168 -19.43 -19.97 14.17
C ALA A 168 -19.09 -18.96 15.27
N ILE A 169 -19.83 -17.86 15.39
CA ILE A 169 -19.64 -16.83 16.44
C ILE A 169 -19.99 -17.36 17.83
N ASP A 170 -21.02 -18.20 17.96
CA ASP A 170 -21.38 -18.84 19.24
C ASP A 170 -20.35 -19.88 19.73
N TYR A 171 -19.27 -20.15 18.95
CA TYR A 171 -18.10 -20.97 19.32
C TYR A 171 -16.76 -20.23 19.28
N ASP A 172 -16.74 -18.89 19.30
CA ASP A 172 -15.49 -18.10 19.31
C ASP A 172 -14.62 -18.37 20.57
N ASP A 173 -15.21 -18.92 21.63
CA ASP A 173 -14.54 -19.40 22.86
C ASP A 173 -13.64 -20.64 22.67
N ARG A 174 -13.75 -21.33 21.52
CA ARG A 174 -13.13 -22.64 21.26
C ARG A 174 -12.24 -22.60 20.02
N PRO A 175 -10.92 -22.33 20.14
CA PRO A 175 -10.02 -22.16 19.01
C PRO A 175 -10.06 -23.27 17.95
N SER A 176 -10.20 -24.54 18.35
CA SER A 176 -10.29 -25.68 17.44
C SER A 176 -11.62 -25.77 16.68
N MET A 177 -12.72 -25.30 17.28
CA MET A 177 -14.02 -25.17 16.60
C MET A 177 -14.02 -23.94 15.69
N LYS A 178 -13.44 -22.82 16.15
CA LYS A 178 -13.25 -21.60 15.37
C LYS A 178 -12.54 -21.89 14.05
N GLU A 179 -11.33 -22.44 14.10
CA GLU A 179 -10.53 -22.71 12.89
C GLU A 179 -11.24 -23.68 11.91
N MET A 180 -11.94 -24.69 12.43
CA MET A 180 -12.71 -25.63 11.61
C MET A 180 -13.89 -24.95 10.90
N LEU A 181 -14.66 -24.11 11.61
CA LEU A 181 -15.82 -23.41 11.06
C LEU A 181 -15.39 -22.28 10.12
N ASP A 182 -14.29 -21.59 10.41
CA ASP A 182 -13.72 -20.55 9.54
C ASP A 182 -13.25 -21.14 8.21
N ARG A 183 -12.60 -22.31 8.26
CA ARG A 183 -12.20 -23.08 7.08
C ARG A 183 -13.41 -23.56 6.26
N ARG A 184 -14.50 -23.96 6.93
CA ARG A 184 -15.77 -24.33 6.28
C ARG A 184 -16.42 -23.14 5.58
N ILE A 185 -16.61 -22.02 6.28
CA ILE A 185 -17.16 -20.78 5.72
C ILE A 185 -16.32 -20.30 4.52
N LYS A 186 -14.98 -20.40 4.61
CA LYS A 186 -14.07 -20.11 3.50
C LYS A 186 -14.32 -20.98 2.27
N ASN A 187 -14.54 -22.29 2.48
CA ASN A 187 -14.86 -23.22 1.39
C ASN A 187 -16.24 -22.91 0.80
N SER A 188 -17.26 -22.70 1.63
CA SER A 188 -18.62 -22.29 1.21
C SER A 188 -18.57 -21.05 0.32
N ILE A 189 -17.87 -19.99 0.75
CA ILE A 189 -17.70 -18.76 -0.05
C ILE A 189 -16.92 -19.03 -1.34
N ASN A 190 -15.82 -19.77 -1.29
CA ASN A 190 -15.02 -20.08 -2.48
C ASN A 190 -15.82 -20.87 -3.53
N SER A 191 -16.62 -21.86 -3.14
CA SER A 191 -17.45 -22.61 -4.09
C SER A 191 -18.53 -21.73 -4.74
N CYS A 192 -19.15 -20.81 -3.99
CA CYS A 192 -20.04 -19.80 -4.58
C CYS A 192 -19.30 -18.91 -5.59
N LEU A 193 -18.07 -18.46 -5.27
CA LEU A 193 -17.27 -17.65 -6.19
C LEU A 193 -16.74 -18.43 -7.41
N GLU A 194 -16.52 -19.73 -7.30
CA GLU A 194 -16.16 -20.60 -8.44
C GLU A 194 -17.36 -20.84 -9.36
N HIS A 195 -18.56 -21.00 -8.78
CA HIS A 195 -19.82 -21.08 -9.51
C HIS A 195 -20.14 -19.76 -10.25
N LEU A 196 -20.07 -18.62 -9.55
CA LEU A 196 -20.29 -17.27 -10.12
C LEU A 196 -19.14 -16.79 -11.01
N GLY A 197 -17.95 -17.41 -10.92
CA GLY A 197 -16.76 -17.06 -11.68
C GLY A 197 -16.88 -17.29 -13.20
N GLN A 198 -17.97 -17.92 -13.65
CA GLN A 198 -18.33 -18.02 -15.06
C GLN A 198 -18.92 -16.71 -15.60
N ASP A 199 -19.50 -15.86 -14.73
CA ASP A 199 -20.31 -14.68 -15.08
C ASP A 199 -19.62 -13.34 -14.74
N SER A 200 -18.29 -13.28 -14.86
CA SER A 200 -17.40 -12.12 -14.66
C SER A 200 -17.04 -11.73 -13.21
N ALA A 201 -15.98 -10.91 -13.10
CA ALA A 201 -15.43 -10.44 -11.82
C ALA A 201 -16.39 -9.52 -11.04
N ASP A 202 -17.22 -8.74 -11.74
CA ASP A 202 -18.17 -7.81 -11.11
C ASP A 202 -19.26 -8.56 -10.33
N SER A 203 -19.70 -9.72 -10.85
CA SER A 203 -20.61 -10.64 -10.14
C SER A 203 -19.99 -11.17 -8.85
N SER A 204 -18.71 -11.57 -8.88
CA SER A 204 -17.96 -12.01 -7.70
C SER A 204 -17.78 -10.89 -6.65
N ASN A 205 -17.43 -9.68 -7.09
CA ASN A 205 -17.29 -8.52 -6.20
C ASN A 205 -18.63 -8.14 -5.56
N LYS A 206 -19.71 -8.08 -6.34
CA LYS A 206 -21.07 -7.82 -5.84
C LYS A 206 -21.50 -8.88 -4.83
N PHE A 207 -21.26 -10.17 -5.09
CA PHE A 207 -21.62 -11.24 -4.15
C PHE A 207 -20.96 -11.06 -2.77
N ILE A 208 -19.69 -10.65 -2.72
CA ILE A 208 -18.99 -10.41 -1.44
C ILE A 208 -19.43 -9.09 -0.80
N LEU A 209 -19.67 -8.03 -1.58
CA LEU A 209 -20.23 -6.77 -1.06
C LEU A 209 -21.61 -6.99 -0.42
N ASP A 210 -22.51 -7.68 -1.13
CA ASP A 210 -23.82 -8.04 -0.61
C ASP A 210 -23.70 -8.95 0.63
N LEU A 211 -22.75 -9.90 0.67
CA LEU A 211 -22.52 -10.78 1.83
C LEU A 211 -22.05 -10.00 3.06
N LEU A 212 -21.21 -8.98 2.86
CA LEU A 212 -20.83 -8.03 3.92
C LEU A 212 -22.03 -7.19 4.37
N GLY A 213 -22.91 -6.78 3.45
CA GLY A 213 -24.16 -6.07 3.76
C GLY A 213 -25.18 -6.93 4.52
N ASP A 214 -25.28 -8.22 4.20
CA ASP A 214 -26.16 -9.20 4.85
C ASP A 214 -25.76 -9.43 6.33
N VAL A 215 -24.57 -9.00 6.77
CA VAL A 215 -24.20 -8.92 8.21
C VAL A 215 -25.16 -8.01 9.00
N SER A 216 -25.86 -7.08 8.35
CA SER A 216 -26.91 -6.27 8.98
C SER A 216 -28.04 -7.10 9.62
N THR A 217 -28.26 -8.33 9.15
CA THR A 217 -29.25 -9.28 9.71
C THR A 217 -28.89 -9.76 11.12
N PHE A 218 -27.63 -9.69 11.52
CA PHE A 218 -27.20 -10.03 12.88
C PHE A 218 -27.74 -9.04 13.91
N ARG A 219 -27.96 -9.53 15.14
CA ARG A 219 -28.22 -8.66 16.31
C ARG A 219 -27.05 -7.68 16.47
N PRO A 220 -27.27 -6.38 16.79
CA PRO A 220 -26.22 -5.35 16.76
C PRO A 220 -24.88 -5.76 17.40
N ARG A 221 -24.92 -6.34 18.61
CA ARG A 221 -23.73 -6.81 19.36
C ARG A 221 -22.83 -7.84 18.65
N TYR A 222 -23.31 -8.47 17.57
CA TYR A 222 -22.57 -9.47 16.80
C TYR A 222 -22.13 -8.95 15.42
N ARG A 223 -22.63 -7.78 14.96
CA ARG A 223 -22.35 -7.28 13.60
C ARG A 223 -20.86 -6.99 13.38
N LEU A 224 -20.20 -6.33 14.34
CA LEU A 224 -18.76 -6.10 14.28
C LEU A 224 -17.97 -7.42 14.27
N ILE A 225 -18.37 -8.39 15.10
CA ILE A 225 -17.69 -9.69 15.20
C ILE A 225 -17.82 -10.48 13.88
N ALA A 226 -19.01 -10.49 13.29
CA ALA A 226 -19.27 -11.09 11.98
C ALA A 226 -18.47 -10.41 10.85
N LEU A 227 -18.39 -9.08 10.85
CA LEU A 227 -17.58 -8.32 9.89
C LEU A 227 -16.08 -8.63 10.03
N ILE A 228 -15.54 -8.60 11.26
CA ILE A 228 -14.14 -8.96 11.55
C ILE A 228 -13.84 -10.36 11.05
N ARG A 229 -14.72 -11.33 11.33
CA ARG A 229 -14.49 -12.73 10.99
C ARG A 229 -14.58 -12.98 9.47
N LEU A 230 -15.45 -12.28 8.74
CA LEU A 230 -15.41 -12.30 7.26
C LEU A 230 -14.10 -11.69 6.71
N CYS A 231 -13.64 -10.58 7.30
CA CYS A 231 -12.35 -9.97 6.99
C CYS A 231 -11.16 -10.92 7.23
N GLU A 232 -11.16 -11.70 8.30
CA GLU A 232 -10.16 -12.75 8.59
C GLU A 232 -10.24 -13.92 7.58
N ILE A 233 -11.45 -14.34 7.20
CA ILE A 233 -11.69 -15.52 6.37
C ILE A 233 -11.36 -15.27 4.89
N ILE A 234 -11.78 -14.14 4.31
CA ILE A 234 -11.64 -13.83 2.86
C ILE A 234 -10.95 -12.48 2.54
N PRO A 235 -9.81 -12.12 3.17
CA PRO A 235 -9.18 -10.81 3.00
C PRO A 235 -8.82 -10.50 1.54
N GLU A 236 -8.29 -11.47 0.81
CA GLU A 236 -7.90 -11.30 -0.60
C GLU A 236 -9.07 -11.06 -1.55
N LYS A 237 -10.32 -11.37 -1.15
CA LYS A 237 -11.53 -11.05 -1.93
C LYS A 237 -12.04 -9.65 -1.59
N ILE A 238 -12.03 -9.28 -0.31
CA ILE A 238 -12.47 -7.95 0.15
C ILE A 238 -11.54 -6.84 -0.40
N LYS A 239 -10.24 -7.13 -0.56
CA LYS A 239 -9.26 -6.26 -1.28
C LYS A 239 -9.61 -5.97 -2.76
N GLN A 240 -10.51 -6.75 -3.38
CA GLN A 240 -10.87 -6.60 -4.80
C GLN A 240 -12.11 -5.70 -4.98
N ILE A 241 -12.82 -5.37 -3.90
CA ILE A 241 -14.00 -4.49 -3.91
C ILE A 241 -13.52 -3.02 -3.95
N PRO A 242 -14.07 -2.17 -4.82
CA PRO A 242 -13.77 -0.74 -4.84
C PRO A 242 -14.00 -0.05 -3.50
N LYS A 243 -13.10 0.89 -3.13
CA LYS A 243 -13.20 1.65 -1.87
C LYS A 243 -14.56 2.32 -1.68
N SER A 244 -15.13 2.88 -2.76
CA SER A 244 -16.44 3.55 -2.76
C SER A 244 -17.53 2.68 -2.14
N ASP A 245 -17.53 1.40 -2.48
CA ASP A 245 -18.63 0.49 -2.21
C ASP A 245 -18.56 -0.02 -0.76
N LEU A 246 -17.36 0.00 -0.17
CA LEU A 246 -17.10 -0.27 1.24
C LEU A 246 -17.18 0.99 2.15
N GLU A 247 -17.19 2.20 1.57
CA GLU A 247 -17.08 3.46 2.34
C GLU A 247 -18.30 3.69 3.26
N ASP A 248 -19.50 3.28 2.82
CA ASP A 248 -20.76 3.43 3.57
C ASP A 248 -21.24 2.12 4.25
N LEU A 249 -20.47 1.03 4.14
CA LEU A 249 -20.82 -0.26 4.74
C LEU A 249 -20.99 -0.21 6.28
N PRO A 250 -20.09 0.40 7.09
CA PRO A 250 -20.28 0.49 8.54
C PRO A 250 -21.56 1.23 8.96
N ALA A 251 -21.96 2.25 8.19
CA ALA A 251 -23.21 2.98 8.41
C ALA A 251 -24.43 2.14 7.99
N THR A 252 -24.34 1.42 6.88
CA THR A 252 -25.37 0.47 6.40
C THR A 252 -25.60 -0.68 7.39
N LEU A 253 -24.55 -1.13 8.08
CA LEU A 253 -24.63 -2.09 9.19
C LEU A 253 -25.23 -1.49 10.48
N ALA A 254 -25.54 -0.19 10.50
CA ALA A 254 -26.10 0.55 11.65
C ALA A 254 -25.37 0.22 12.96
N LEU A 255 -24.04 0.34 12.93
CA LEU A 255 -23.16 0.17 14.08
C LEU A 255 -23.20 1.43 14.96
N ASN A 256 -22.94 1.30 16.27
CA ASN A 256 -22.72 2.47 17.13
C ASN A 256 -21.33 3.08 16.86
N GLU A 257 -21.01 4.24 17.45
CA GLU A 257 -19.76 4.96 17.19
C GLU A 257 -18.48 4.15 17.51
N ALA A 258 -18.51 3.30 18.55
CA ALA A 258 -17.38 2.46 18.92
C ALA A 258 -17.22 1.31 17.91
N ASP A 259 -18.32 0.62 17.61
CA ASP A 259 -18.33 -0.47 16.62
C ASP A 259 -18.02 0.03 15.20
N THR A 260 -18.41 1.26 14.87
CA THR A 260 -18.08 1.93 13.61
C THR A 260 -16.58 2.18 13.50
N SER A 261 -15.92 2.63 14.57
CA SER A 261 -14.44 2.74 14.64
C SER A 261 -13.80 1.37 14.36
N GLY A 262 -14.27 0.33 15.05
CA GLY A 262 -13.79 -1.05 14.87
C GLY A 262 -14.00 -1.59 13.45
N ALA A 263 -15.12 -1.26 12.81
CA ALA A 263 -15.44 -1.67 11.44
C ALA A 263 -14.58 -0.94 10.39
N LEU A 264 -14.45 0.38 10.49
CA LEU A 264 -13.57 1.19 9.65
C LEU A 264 -12.11 0.74 9.78
N LYS A 265 -11.67 0.44 11.00
CA LYS A 265 -10.37 -0.16 11.31
C LYS A 265 -10.23 -1.50 10.58
N CYS A 266 -11.10 -2.46 10.87
CA CYS A 266 -11.05 -3.81 10.29
C CYS A 266 -11.03 -3.80 8.75
N LEU A 267 -11.93 -3.04 8.12
CA LEU A 267 -11.96 -2.89 6.66
C LEU A 267 -10.66 -2.27 6.14
N GLY A 268 -10.12 -1.26 6.81
CA GLY A 268 -8.86 -0.61 6.41
C GLY A 268 -7.62 -1.50 6.57
N GLU A 269 -7.56 -2.31 7.63
CA GLU A 269 -6.52 -3.34 7.81
C GLU A 269 -6.62 -4.44 6.74
N THR A 270 -7.84 -4.83 6.37
CA THR A 270 -8.09 -5.86 5.35
C THR A 270 -7.74 -5.38 3.95
N THR A 271 -8.13 -4.16 3.59
CA THR A 271 -8.02 -3.60 2.22
C THR A 271 -6.72 -2.83 1.97
N GLY A 272 -6.09 -2.29 3.02
CA GLY A 272 -5.06 -1.25 2.90
C GLY A 272 -5.62 0.14 2.60
N TYR A 273 -6.95 0.34 2.60
CA TYR A 273 -7.58 1.65 2.42
C TYR A 273 -7.70 2.39 3.75
N VAL A 274 -7.68 3.73 3.69
CA VAL A 274 -8.09 4.56 4.84
C VAL A 274 -9.54 4.98 4.64
N PHE A 275 -10.42 4.47 5.48
CA PHE A 275 -11.82 4.89 5.56
C PHE A 275 -11.98 5.99 6.60
N LEU A 276 -12.86 6.94 6.32
CA LEU A 276 -13.23 8.01 7.26
C LEU A 276 -14.65 7.73 7.80
N PRO A 277 -14.94 8.09 9.07
CA PRO A 277 -16.30 8.03 9.58
C PRO A 277 -17.29 8.78 8.69
N HIS A 278 -18.45 8.16 8.43
CA HIS A 278 -19.56 8.88 7.82
C HIS A 278 -19.95 10.06 8.72
N GLY A 279 -20.01 11.26 8.17
CA GLY A 279 -20.19 12.48 8.97
C GLY A 279 -18.93 13.04 9.64
N ILE A 280 -17.71 12.69 9.19
CA ILE A 280 -16.47 13.37 9.64
C ILE A 280 -16.54 14.90 9.51
N PHE A 281 -17.33 15.39 8.54
CA PHE A 281 -17.67 16.80 8.29
C PHE A 281 -19.16 17.13 8.56
N ALA A 282 -19.90 16.33 9.33
CA ALA A 282 -21.35 16.54 9.53
C ALA A 282 -21.71 17.94 10.06
N ASP A 283 -20.81 18.51 10.86
CA ASP A 283 -20.98 19.81 11.49
C ASP A 283 -20.47 20.97 10.61
N TRP A 284 -19.93 20.70 9.41
CA TRP A 284 -19.15 21.68 8.63
C TRP A 284 -19.97 22.54 7.67
N GLU A 285 -21.22 22.18 7.38
CA GLU A 285 -22.12 22.97 6.50
C GLU A 285 -22.33 24.40 7.02
N GLU A 286 -22.26 24.61 8.34
CA GLU A 286 -22.36 25.94 8.95
C GLU A 286 -21.11 26.82 8.70
N ILE A 287 -19.95 26.23 8.40
CA ILE A 287 -18.65 26.95 8.33
C ILE A 287 -18.62 28.00 7.22
N ALA A 288 -19.34 27.77 6.13
CA ALA A 288 -19.52 28.73 5.04
C ALA A 288 -20.13 30.07 5.52
N SER A 289 -20.92 30.04 6.60
CA SER A 289 -21.57 31.23 7.16
C SER A 289 -20.75 31.98 8.22
N LEU A 290 -19.67 31.37 8.73
CA LEU A 290 -18.89 31.87 9.87
C LEU A 290 -17.84 32.91 9.45
N ASN A 291 -17.93 34.11 9.99
CA ASN A 291 -16.98 35.19 9.72
C ASN A 291 -15.69 35.05 10.56
N PRO A 292 -14.49 34.90 9.96
CA PRO A 292 -13.24 34.78 10.69
C PRO A 292 -12.93 35.94 11.66
N ASP A 293 -13.39 37.15 11.35
CA ASP A 293 -13.13 38.36 12.13
C ASP A 293 -14.07 38.52 13.35
N VAL A 294 -15.10 37.67 13.47
CA VAL A 294 -16.08 37.72 14.56
C VAL A 294 -15.69 36.73 15.66
N GLN A 295 -15.46 37.24 16.88
CA GLN A 295 -14.95 36.42 18.00
C GLN A 295 -15.88 35.26 18.43
N GLY A 296 -17.18 35.35 18.12
CA GLY A 296 -18.12 34.24 18.33
C GLY A 296 -17.84 33.10 17.35
N ASP A 297 -18.01 33.41 16.07
CA ASP A 297 -17.76 32.56 14.91
C ASP A 297 -16.37 31.91 14.95
N GLN A 298 -15.33 32.67 15.32
CA GLN A 298 -13.96 32.15 15.47
C GLN A 298 -13.88 31.00 16.48
N ARG A 299 -14.63 31.04 17.60
CA ARG A 299 -14.68 29.93 18.57
C ARG A 299 -15.36 28.70 17.98
N VAL A 300 -16.37 28.89 17.15
CA VAL A 300 -17.06 27.79 16.46
C VAL A 300 -16.14 27.15 15.41
N ARG A 301 -15.38 27.97 14.65
CA ARG A 301 -14.32 27.49 13.75
C ARG A 301 -13.24 26.69 14.49
N THR A 302 -12.77 27.16 15.64
CA THR A 302 -11.82 26.40 16.48
C THR A 302 -12.44 25.10 17.00
N TYR A 303 -13.69 25.10 17.47
CA TYR A 303 -14.38 23.90 17.92
C TYR A 303 -14.48 22.82 16.82
N PHE A 304 -14.77 23.22 15.58
CA PHE A 304 -14.77 22.29 14.43
C PHE A 304 -13.36 21.79 14.07
N ALA A 305 -12.32 22.60 14.26
CA ALA A 305 -10.93 22.18 14.09
C ALA A 305 -10.52 21.16 15.16
N ASP A 306 -10.85 21.40 16.43
CA ASP A 306 -10.56 20.49 17.55
C ASP A 306 -11.34 19.18 17.44
N GLN A 307 -12.62 19.23 17.01
CA GLN A 307 -13.42 18.04 16.68
C GLN A 307 -12.80 17.24 15.53
N LEU A 308 -12.36 17.88 14.45
CA LEU A 308 -11.68 17.16 13.37
C LEU A 308 -10.34 16.58 13.83
N ARG A 309 -9.55 17.31 14.63
CA ARG A 309 -8.28 16.81 15.18
C ARG A 309 -8.51 15.59 16.06
N HIS A 310 -9.47 15.64 16.98
CA HIS A 310 -9.81 14.47 17.80
C HIS A 310 -10.29 13.27 16.97
N ARG A 311 -11.05 13.51 15.89
CA ARG A 311 -11.46 12.47 14.93
C ARG A 311 -10.25 11.91 14.15
N VAL A 312 -9.27 12.73 13.77
CA VAL A 312 -8.00 12.32 13.11
C VAL A 312 -7.13 11.51 14.06
N ASP A 313 -6.84 12.05 15.24
CA ASP A 313 -5.95 11.45 16.24
C ASP A 313 -6.45 10.06 16.62
N LYS A 314 -7.77 9.88 16.81
CA LYS A 314 -8.39 8.58 17.06
C LYS A 314 -8.14 7.56 15.93
N ILE A 315 -8.20 7.98 14.66
CA ILE A 315 -7.95 7.09 13.51
C ILE A 315 -6.45 6.75 13.40
N VAL A 316 -5.57 7.67 13.78
CA VAL A 316 -4.11 7.47 13.81
C VAL A 316 -3.69 6.55 14.97
N ASP A 317 -4.25 6.74 16.16
CA ASP A 317 -4.11 5.86 17.33
C ASP A 317 -4.64 4.44 17.07
N ASP A 318 -5.68 4.31 16.23
CA ASP A 318 -6.15 3.03 15.70
C ASP A 318 -5.13 2.35 14.75
N GLY A 319 -3.96 2.96 14.51
CA GLY A 319 -2.84 2.40 13.76
C GLY A 319 -2.90 2.73 12.27
N ARG A 320 -3.26 3.96 11.91
CA ARG A 320 -3.27 4.44 10.51
C ARG A 320 -2.25 5.54 10.29
N ASP A 321 -1.66 5.55 9.10
CA ASP A 321 -0.73 6.60 8.71
C ASP A 321 -1.45 7.96 8.60
N ALA A 322 -1.02 8.93 9.40
CA ALA A 322 -1.63 10.26 9.47
C ALA A 322 -1.64 11.00 8.13
N ASN A 323 -0.65 10.76 7.26
CA ASN A 323 -0.57 11.37 5.94
C ASN A 323 -1.66 10.80 5.02
N LEU A 324 -1.95 9.49 5.10
CA LEU A 324 -3.08 8.87 4.40
C LEU A 324 -4.43 9.34 4.96
N VAL A 325 -4.57 9.52 6.27
CA VAL A 325 -5.79 10.09 6.89
C VAL A 325 -6.05 11.53 6.40
N MET A 326 -5.05 12.41 6.49
CA MET A 326 -5.17 13.80 6.02
C MET A 326 -5.43 13.88 4.51
N ARG A 327 -4.86 12.97 3.71
CA ARG A 327 -5.12 12.90 2.25
C ARG A 327 -6.58 12.60 1.96
N GLU A 328 -7.18 11.65 2.67
CA GLU A 328 -8.58 11.28 2.47
C GLU A 328 -9.54 12.38 2.99
N ILE A 329 -9.15 13.11 4.03
CA ILE A 329 -9.88 14.30 4.53
C ILE A 329 -9.96 15.36 3.43
N VAL A 330 -8.85 15.68 2.76
CA VAL A 330 -8.83 16.60 1.61
C VAL A 330 -9.68 16.08 0.45
N LEU A 331 -9.64 14.76 0.17
CA LEU A 331 -10.45 14.15 -0.90
C LEU A 331 -11.96 14.12 -0.60
N ARG A 332 -12.37 13.95 0.67
CA ARG A 332 -13.79 13.96 1.06
C ARG A 332 -14.33 15.39 1.24
N LEU A 333 -13.50 16.36 1.61
CA LEU A 333 -13.83 17.80 1.57
C LEU A 333 -14.11 18.28 0.14
N ALA A 334 -13.35 17.78 -0.84
CA ALA A 334 -13.57 18.06 -2.26
C ALA A 334 -14.81 17.37 -2.88
N ARG A 335 -15.69 16.76 -2.05
CA ARG A 335 -17.02 16.26 -2.44
C ARG A 335 -18.18 17.10 -1.87
N LEU A 336 -17.90 18.12 -1.04
CA LEU A 336 -18.91 19.05 -0.51
C LEU A 336 -19.22 20.17 -1.53
N ASP A 337 -20.14 21.06 -1.18
CA ASP A 337 -20.42 22.28 -1.96
C ASP A 337 -19.22 23.25 -1.97
N GLU A 338 -19.22 24.22 -2.90
CA GLU A 338 -18.07 25.10 -3.15
C GLU A 338 -17.78 26.06 -1.98
N ASP A 339 -18.80 26.53 -1.28
CA ASP A 339 -18.66 27.45 -0.15
C ASP A 339 -18.09 26.72 1.08
N THR A 340 -18.66 25.56 1.44
CA THR A 340 -18.13 24.67 2.49
C THR A 340 -16.73 24.17 2.13
N GLN A 341 -16.46 23.86 0.86
CA GLN A 341 -15.12 23.48 0.40
C GLN A 341 -14.11 24.62 0.63
N SER A 342 -14.42 25.85 0.26
CA SER A 342 -13.52 27.00 0.50
C SER A 342 -13.31 27.24 2.00
N ALA A 343 -14.40 27.32 2.78
CA ALA A 343 -14.33 27.66 4.19
C ALA A 343 -13.66 26.55 5.04
N GLY A 344 -13.93 25.28 4.72
CA GLY A 344 -13.26 24.13 5.29
C GLY A 344 -11.77 24.05 4.90
N ALA A 345 -11.41 24.41 3.67
CA ALA A 345 -10.01 24.43 3.23
C ALA A 345 -9.20 25.55 3.92
N LYS A 346 -9.83 26.69 4.22
CA LYS A 346 -9.24 27.74 5.08
C LYS A 346 -8.97 27.21 6.49
N LEU A 347 -9.94 26.55 7.10
CA LEU A 347 -9.81 25.94 8.43
C LEU A 347 -8.68 24.89 8.47
N LEU A 348 -8.61 24.00 7.48
CA LEU A 348 -7.51 23.04 7.36
C LEU A 348 -6.14 23.73 7.26
N ARG A 349 -6.02 24.79 6.46
CA ARG A 349 -4.77 25.58 6.33
C ARG A 349 -4.40 26.32 7.62
N GLU A 350 -5.38 26.79 8.38
CA GLU A 350 -5.20 27.55 9.63
C GLU A 350 -4.78 26.64 10.79
N PHE A 351 -5.47 25.52 11.00
CA PHE A 351 -5.31 24.66 12.19
C PHE A 351 -4.46 23.40 11.98
N PHE A 352 -4.28 22.94 10.74
CA PHE A 352 -3.56 21.70 10.38
C PHE A 352 -2.35 21.94 9.46
N LYS A 353 -1.81 23.16 9.43
CA LYS A 353 -0.69 23.53 8.53
C LYS A 353 0.47 22.54 8.58
N SER A 354 0.96 22.22 9.78
CA SER A 354 2.10 21.31 9.98
C SER A 354 1.78 19.88 9.56
N ASP A 355 0.58 19.41 9.85
CA ASP A 355 0.11 18.05 9.54
C ASP A 355 -0.01 17.85 8.02
N LEU A 356 -0.55 18.87 7.33
CA LEU A 356 -0.57 18.96 5.88
C LEU A 356 0.84 19.03 5.30
N SER A 357 1.74 19.89 5.80
CA SER A 357 3.13 19.97 5.34
C SER A 357 3.88 18.64 5.49
N SER A 358 3.68 17.92 6.60
CA SER A 358 4.19 16.56 6.80
C SER A 358 3.64 15.58 5.75
N MET A 359 2.32 15.60 5.51
CA MET A 359 1.69 14.79 4.48
C MET A 359 2.27 15.08 3.09
N PHE A 360 2.49 16.35 2.74
CA PHE A 360 3.03 16.73 1.44
C PHE A 360 4.53 16.39 1.28
N ALA A 361 5.28 16.33 2.37
CA ALA A 361 6.65 15.79 2.35
C ALA A 361 6.64 14.26 2.15
N ALA A 362 5.89 13.52 2.97
CA ALA A 362 5.83 12.05 2.91
C ALA A 362 5.22 11.49 1.61
N SER A 363 4.32 12.23 0.95
CA SER A 363 3.60 11.77 -0.25
C SER A 363 4.32 12.06 -1.59
N GLY A 364 5.66 12.15 -1.58
CA GLY A 364 6.53 12.69 -2.64
C GLY A 364 6.42 12.15 -4.08
N GLY A 365 5.49 11.23 -4.37
CA GLY A 365 5.13 10.85 -5.73
C GLY A 365 4.34 11.94 -6.45
N LYS A 366 4.88 12.47 -7.56
CA LYS A 366 4.26 13.47 -8.46
C LYS A 366 2.78 13.23 -8.80
N LYS A 367 2.29 11.98 -8.78
CA LYS A 367 0.90 11.62 -9.06
C LYS A 367 -0.06 11.99 -7.92
N ALA A 368 0.33 11.85 -6.65
CA ALA A 368 -0.50 12.26 -5.51
C ALA A 368 -0.56 13.79 -5.42
N LEU A 369 0.61 14.42 -5.51
CA LEU A 369 0.76 15.88 -5.50
C LEU A 369 0.10 16.54 -6.72
N GLY A 370 0.07 15.86 -7.88
CA GLY A 370 -0.68 16.31 -9.06
C GLY A 370 -2.20 16.16 -8.94
N ILE A 371 -2.70 15.15 -8.22
CA ILE A 371 -4.14 15.04 -7.92
C ILE A 371 -4.57 16.17 -6.97
N ILE A 372 -3.86 16.36 -5.86
CA ILE A 372 -4.18 17.41 -4.90
C ILE A 372 -3.97 18.79 -5.53
N GLY A 373 -2.89 18.96 -6.31
CA GLY A 373 -2.65 20.16 -7.13
C GLY A 373 -3.82 20.47 -8.05
N ASN A 374 -4.35 19.51 -8.81
CA ASN A 374 -5.51 19.69 -9.69
C ASN A 374 -6.82 20.04 -8.93
N TYR A 375 -6.98 19.60 -7.68
CA TYR A 375 -8.11 20.01 -6.83
C TYR A 375 -7.92 21.42 -6.26
N CYS A 376 -6.71 21.78 -5.80
CA CYS A 376 -6.36 23.17 -5.46
C CYS A 376 -6.48 24.10 -6.68
N ASP A 377 -6.29 23.58 -7.89
CA ASP A 377 -6.47 24.28 -9.15
C ASP A 377 -7.95 24.55 -9.52
N ARG A 378 -8.92 24.03 -8.72
CA ARG A 378 -10.30 24.51 -8.69
C ARG A 378 -10.52 25.58 -7.62
N ALA A 379 -9.95 25.41 -6.42
CA ALA A 379 -9.89 26.43 -5.34
C ALA A 379 -8.88 27.56 -5.65
N LYS A 380 -8.90 28.07 -6.89
CA LYS A 380 -7.71 28.49 -7.65
C LYS A 380 -7.05 29.80 -7.22
N LEU A 381 -7.71 30.59 -6.36
CA LEU A 381 -7.21 31.92 -5.97
C LEU A 381 -6.46 31.92 -4.62
N GLU A 382 -6.82 31.05 -3.69
CA GLU A 382 -6.33 31.11 -2.31
C GLU A 382 -5.19 30.14 -2.01
N PHE A 383 -5.08 29.04 -2.78
CA PHE A 383 -4.01 28.05 -2.67
C PHE A 383 -2.80 28.32 -3.58
N THR A 384 -2.81 29.43 -4.33
CA THR A 384 -1.81 29.77 -5.34
C THR A 384 -0.37 29.73 -4.83
N ASP A 385 -0.11 30.18 -3.59
CA ASP A 385 1.23 30.14 -3.00
C ASP A 385 1.61 28.77 -2.42
N PHE A 386 0.61 28.01 -1.94
CA PHE A 386 0.81 26.65 -1.47
C PHE A 386 1.12 25.69 -2.64
N SER A 387 0.47 25.89 -3.79
CA SER A 387 0.81 25.23 -5.05
C SER A 387 2.21 25.62 -5.55
N LYS A 388 2.72 26.83 -5.26
CA LYS A 388 4.13 27.20 -5.54
C LYS A 388 5.10 26.49 -4.59
N GLU A 389 4.79 26.42 -3.30
CA GLU A 389 5.57 25.69 -2.28
C GLU A 389 5.69 24.20 -2.65
N ILE A 390 4.56 23.57 -3.00
CA ILE A 390 4.51 22.18 -3.50
C ILE A 390 5.26 22.05 -4.84
N ALA A 391 5.11 22.99 -5.78
CA ALA A 391 5.83 22.95 -7.06
C ALA A 391 7.36 23.14 -6.91
N ALA A 392 7.82 23.84 -5.87
CA ALA A 392 9.23 23.94 -5.51
C ALA A 392 9.73 22.60 -4.93
N ARG A 393 9.09 22.07 -3.90
CA ARG A 393 9.44 20.74 -3.32
C ARG A 393 9.38 19.62 -4.38
N LEU A 394 8.44 19.67 -5.33
CA LEU A 394 8.32 18.75 -6.47
C LEU A 394 9.48 18.78 -7.48
N LYS A 395 10.21 19.90 -7.59
CA LYS A 395 11.47 19.97 -8.36
C LYS A 395 12.64 19.37 -7.56
N GLY A 396 12.59 19.47 -6.24
CA GLY A 396 13.58 18.94 -5.29
C GLY A 396 13.50 17.44 -4.99
N GLY A 397 12.90 16.59 -5.84
CA GLY A 397 12.65 15.17 -5.52
C GLY A 397 13.88 14.29 -5.16
N LYS A 398 15.11 14.76 -5.40
CA LYS A 398 16.35 14.13 -4.89
C LYS A 398 16.70 14.57 -3.46
N GLN A 399 16.40 15.82 -3.14
CA GLN A 399 16.68 16.48 -1.87
C GLN A 399 15.73 15.98 -0.77
N LEU A 400 14.46 15.67 -1.11
CA LEU A 400 13.54 15.00 -0.20
C LEU A 400 14.15 13.71 0.37
N LYS A 401 14.64 12.82 -0.51
CA LYS A 401 15.27 11.56 -0.10
C LYS A 401 16.53 11.78 0.75
N LEU A 402 17.29 12.83 0.46
CA LEU A 402 18.45 13.20 1.27
C LEU A 402 18.03 13.66 2.69
N GLN A 403 16.98 14.47 2.80
CA GLN A 403 16.41 14.87 4.09
C GLN A 403 15.85 13.66 4.87
N GLU A 404 15.21 12.70 4.20
CA GLU A 404 14.79 11.43 4.79
C GLU A 404 15.99 10.66 5.38
N SER A 405 17.09 10.50 4.63
CA SER A 405 18.29 9.82 5.14
C SER A 405 18.98 10.55 6.31
N PHE A 406 18.99 11.90 6.33
CA PHE A 406 19.42 12.66 7.51
C PHE A 406 18.50 12.45 8.71
N LYS A 407 17.17 12.45 8.48
CA LYS A 407 16.14 12.23 9.50
C LYS A 407 16.21 10.84 10.10
N GLU A 408 16.42 9.80 9.30
CA GLU A 408 16.64 8.43 9.78
C GLU A 408 17.87 8.33 10.67
N SER A 409 19.01 8.90 10.25
CA SER A 409 20.25 8.89 11.04
C SER A 409 20.09 9.63 12.37
N ALA A 410 19.56 10.85 12.34
CA ALA A 410 19.32 11.67 13.53
C ALA A 410 18.32 10.99 14.50
N GLN A 411 17.19 10.47 13.99
CA GLN A 411 16.22 9.76 14.83
C GLN A 411 16.77 8.45 15.41
N ALA A 412 17.55 7.68 14.66
CA ALA A 412 18.21 6.48 15.17
C ALA A 412 19.22 6.83 16.27
N ARG A 413 19.99 7.91 16.12
CA ARG A 413 20.94 8.40 17.13
C ARG A 413 20.23 8.89 18.40
N ILE A 414 19.08 9.57 18.26
CA ILE A 414 18.22 10.00 19.38
C ILE A 414 17.61 8.81 20.12
N ARG A 415 17.03 7.84 19.40
CA ARG A 415 16.38 6.65 19.98
C ARG A 415 17.40 5.73 20.67
N ASN A 416 18.49 5.40 19.98
CA ASN A 416 19.49 4.46 20.45
C ASN A 416 20.87 4.73 19.82
N ASN A 417 21.61 5.66 20.40
CA ASN A 417 22.98 6.00 19.96
C ASN A 417 23.92 4.78 19.86
N ARG A 418 23.67 3.68 20.60
CA ARG A 418 24.52 2.47 20.57
C ARG A 418 24.28 1.63 19.31
N GLU A 419 23.03 1.54 18.87
CA GLU A 419 22.59 0.92 17.61
C GLU A 419 22.91 1.80 16.41
N TRP A 420 22.73 3.11 16.54
CA TRP A 420 23.22 4.07 15.55
C TRP A 420 24.75 3.92 15.33
N ASN A 421 25.56 3.79 16.39
CA ASN A 421 27.00 3.53 16.26
C ASN A 421 27.34 2.16 15.64
N HIS A 422 26.42 1.19 15.64
CA HIS A 422 26.60 -0.07 14.92
C HIS A 422 26.31 0.11 13.42
N ASN A 423 25.31 0.94 13.09
CA ASN A 423 24.81 1.17 11.73
C ASN A 423 25.35 2.46 11.06
N ARG A 424 26.24 3.21 11.73
CA ARG A 424 26.76 4.53 11.28
C ARG A 424 27.23 4.51 9.83
N ASP A 425 28.05 3.53 9.49
CA ASP A 425 28.71 3.48 8.20
C ASP A 425 27.69 3.23 7.06
N TYR A 426 26.52 2.63 7.36
CA TYR A 426 25.37 2.54 6.46
C TYR A 426 24.63 3.88 6.32
N TYR A 427 24.38 4.61 7.43
CA TYR A 427 23.76 5.94 7.37
C TYR A 427 24.63 6.92 6.57
N TYR A 428 25.94 6.96 6.85
CA TYR A 428 26.90 7.82 6.15
C TYR A 428 26.99 7.48 4.65
N TRP A 429 26.96 6.19 4.30
CA TRP A 429 26.90 5.75 2.90
C TRP A 429 25.59 6.18 2.22
N SER A 430 24.44 6.05 2.89
CA SER A 430 23.15 6.42 2.29
C SER A 430 23.03 7.93 2.08
N ILE A 431 23.32 8.72 3.13
CA ILE A 431 23.34 10.19 3.05
C ILE A 431 24.35 10.63 1.99
N GLY A 432 25.57 10.07 2.01
CA GLY A 432 26.63 10.39 1.04
C GLY A 432 26.22 10.10 -0.41
N SER A 433 25.51 8.99 -0.67
CA SER A 433 25.02 8.65 -2.01
C SER A 433 23.93 9.60 -2.51
N ASP A 434 22.98 10.00 -1.67
CA ASP A 434 21.94 10.95 -2.07
C ASP A 434 22.45 12.40 -2.12
N LEU A 435 23.39 12.78 -1.25
CA LEU A 435 24.12 14.05 -1.33
C LEU A 435 24.91 14.14 -2.64
N GLN A 436 25.57 13.06 -3.06
CA GLN A 436 26.22 13.00 -4.37
C GLN A 436 25.20 13.21 -5.49
N ARG A 437 24.00 12.61 -5.42
CA ARG A 437 22.95 12.82 -6.43
C ARG A 437 22.42 14.25 -6.46
N VAL A 438 22.43 14.97 -5.34
CA VAL A 438 22.00 16.38 -5.20
C VAL A 438 23.08 17.37 -5.67
N LEU A 439 24.36 17.07 -5.48
CA LEU A 439 25.50 17.94 -5.80
C LEU A 439 26.23 17.61 -7.12
N ILE A 440 26.02 16.43 -7.71
CA ILE A 440 26.66 16.03 -8.98
C ILE A 440 26.35 17.02 -10.11
N ASN A 441 27.38 17.41 -10.84
CA ASN A 441 27.38 18.41 -11.91
C ASN A 441 26.99 19.84 -11.49
N LYS A 442 26.88 20.15 -10.19
CA LYS A 442 26.68 21.52 -9.70
C LYS A 442 28.02 22.16 -9.32
N GLU A 443 28.25 23.37 -9.80
CA GLU A 443 29.43 24.18 -9.47
C GLU A 443 29.04 25.57 -8.98
N GLY A 444 29.98 26.28 -8.35
CA GLY A 444 29.83 27.67 -7.92
C GLY A 444 28.51 27.97 -7.19
N ALA A 445 27.73 28.88 -7.77
CA ALA A 445 26.45 29.34 -7.20
C ALA A 445 25.39 28.24 -7.10
N GLU A 446 25.32 27.29 -8.05
CA GLU A 446 24.36 26.19 -7.98
C GLU A 446 24.69 25.21 -6.86
N LYS A 447 25.99 24.94 -6.65
CA LYS A 447 26.46 24.09 -5.54
C LYS A 447 26.22 24.77 -4.18
N ARG A 448 26.38 26.10 -4.12
CA ARG A 448 26.06 26.92 -2.95
C ARG A 448 24.58 26.87 -2.61
N ALA A 449 23.70 27.17 -3.57
CA ALA A 449 22.25 27.09 -3.36
C ALA A 449 21.86 25.70 -2.87
N ALA A 450 22.32 24.64 -3.55
CA ALA A 450 22.03 23.26 -3.18
C ALA A 450 22.49 22.83 -1.77
N VAL A 451 23.47 23.52 -1.17
CA VAL A 451 23.91 23.27 0.22
C VAL A 451 23.10 24.11 1.21
N MET A 452 22.70 25.34 0.86
CA MET A 452 21.71 26.10 1.63
C MET A 452 20.37 25.35 1.70
N ASP A 453 19.86 24.89 0.55
CA ASP A 453 18.59 24.12 0.46
C ASP A 453 18.61 22.83 1.33
N ILE A 454 19.81 22.31 1.69
CA ILE A 454 19.98 21.18 2.61
C ILE A 454 19.93 21.64 4.08
N LEU A 455 20.61 22.74 4.42
CA LEU A 455 20.63 23.32 5.77
C LEU A 455 19.24 23.81 6.17
N ASP A 456 18.61 24.63 5.32
CA ASP A 456 17.25 25.15 5.52
C ASP A 456 16.23 24.00 5.66
N GLY A 457 16.48 22.89 4.96
CA GLY A 457 15.65 21.69 5.05
C GLY A 457 15.75 20.95 6.38
N PHE A 458 16.81 21.12 7.18
CA PHE A 458 16.84 20.62 8.56
C PHE A 458 15.85 21.37 9.46
N ASP A 459 15.57 22.63 9.12
CA ASP A 459 14.70 23.50 9.90
C ASP A 459 13.22 23.18 9.70
N GLU A 460 12.87 22.47 8.62
CA GLU A 460 11.50 21.97 8.35
C GLU A 460 11.09 20.77 9.21
N TRP A 461 12.04 19.95 9.71
CA TRP A 461 11.72 18.67 10.37
C TRP A 461 12.44 18.36 11.68
N ALA A 462 13.45 19.13 12.09
CA ALA A 462 14.27 18.84 13.25
C ALA A 462 14.29 19.97 14.29
N ASP A 463 14.27 19.61 15.57
CA ASP A 463 14.34 20.50 16.73
C ASP A 463 15.60 20.23 17.57
N GLY A 464 16.30 21.29 18.02
CA GLY A 464 17.52 21.23 18.85
C GLY A 464 18.50 20.12 18.44
N ARG A 465 18.57 19.07 19.27
CA ARG A 465 19.43 17.88 19.04
C ARG A 465 19.24 17.21 17.67
N GLY A 466 18.05 17.30 17.07
CA GLY A 466 17.80 16.81 15.72
C GLY A 466 18.64 17.56 14.68
N LYS A 467 18.62 18.91 14.71
CA LYS A 467 19.43 19.78 13.85
C LYS A 467 20.92 19.56 14.11
N TYR A 468 21.32 19.51 15.38
CA TYR A 468 22.68 19.21 15.82
C TYR A 468 23.20 17.91 15.18
N PHE A 469 22.43 16.82 15.21
CA PHE A 469 22.86 15.52 14.69
C PHE A 469 22.88 15.48 13.15
N ALA A 470 21.93 16.13 12.48
CA ALA A 470 21.92 16.25 11.02
C ALA A 470 23.11 17.08 10.51
N LEU A 471 23.41 18.21 11.17
CA LEU A 471 24.57 19.05 10.88
C LEU A 471 25.90 18.35 11.17
N GLN A 472 25.98 17.56 12.25
CA GLN A 472 27.16 16.73 12.54
C GLN A 472 27.42 15.70 11.44
N ASP A 473 26.39 14.99 10.99
CA ASP A 473 26.50 14.01 9.91
C ASP A 473 26.86 14.67 8.59
N PHE A 474 26.29 15.84 8.30
CA PHE A 474 26.58 16.60 7.10
C PHE A 474 28.03 17.07 7.08
N SER A 475 28.51 17.66 8.18
CA SER A 475 29.91 18.07 8.35
C SER A 475 30.89 16.91 8.16
N ALA A 476 30.62 15.76 8.80
CA ALA A 476 31.45 14.56 8.67
C ALA A 476 31.52 14.09 7.21
N ILE A 477 30.38 13.99 6.52
CA ILE A 477 30.32 13.54 5.12
C ILE A 477 30.98 14.55 4.17
N MET A 478 30.84 15.84 4.42
CA MET A 478 31.52 16.90 3.65
C MET A 478 33.05 16.81 3.80
N SER A 479 33.54 16.58 5.02
CA SER A 479 34.96 16.33 5.29
C SER A 479 35.46 15.04 4.62
N ASP A 480 34.85 13.90 4.94
CA ASP A 480 35.35 12.57 4.57
C ASP A 480 35.27 12.30 3.05
N TYR A 481 34.17 12.68 2.40
CA TYR A 481 33.93 12.35 0.99
C TYR A 481 34.28 13.50 0.03
N TYR A 482 34.18 14.76 0.45
CA TYR A 482 34.40 15.93 -0.41
C TYR A 482 35.63 16.77 -0.04
N ARG A 483 36.27 16.51 1.12
CA ARG A 483 37.46 17.21 1.62
C ARG A 483 37.32 18.74 1.69
N VAL A 484 36.11 19.20 2.01
CA VAL A 484 35.77 20.61 2.22
C VAL A 484 34.77 20.73 3.37
N THR A 485 34.73 21.86 4.06
CA THR A 485 33.66 22.15 5.03
C THR A 485 32.44 22.78 4.34
N ILE A 486 31.33 22.87 5.06
CA ILE A 486 30.11 23.52 4.59
C ILE A 486 30.41 25.00 4.23
N THR A 487 31.13 25.71 5.11
CA THR A 487 31.59 27.11 4.90
C THR A 487 32.42 27.30 3.62
N ASP A 488 33.24 26.32 3.22
CA ASP A 488 34.03 26.42 1.98
C ASP A 488 33.15 26.49 0.72
N ILE A 489 31.91 25.99 0.78
CA ILE A 489 30.94 26.04 -0.32
C ILE A 489 30.03 27.27 -0.21
N ILE A 490 29.34 27.44 0.92
CA ILE A 490 28.33 28.51 1.07
C ILE A 490 28.94 29.89 1.34
N GLY A 491 30.20 29.93 1.78
CA GLY A 491 30.89 31.15 2.20
C GLY A 491 30.58 31.52 3.64
N LYS A 492 31.54 32.22 4.27
CA LYS A 492 31.49 32.59 5.69
C LYS A 492 30.24 33.37 6.06
N ASP A 493 29.77 34.27 5.21
CA ASP A 493 28.65 35.15 5.53
C ASP A 493 27.31 34.39 5.57
N ALA A 494 27.05 33.52 4.60
CA ALA A 494 25.87 32.66 4.57
C ALA A 494 25.86 31.67 5.75
N ALA A 495 27.03 31.09 6.08
CA ALA A 495 27.17 30.19 7.23
C ALA A 495 26.89 30.92 8.58
N ASN A 496 27.36 32.17 8.75
CA ASN A 496 27.04 32.94 9.97
C ASN A 496 25.56 33.37 10.00
N ALA A 497 24.93 33.66 8.86
CA ALA A 497 23.52 34.01 8.78
C ALA A 497 22.63 32.85 9.23
N TRP A 498 22.73 31.69 8.57
CA TRP A 498 21.94 30.49 8.92
C TRP A 498 22.17 30.04 10.37
N LEU A 499 23.41 30.12 10.86
CA LEU A 499 23.75 29.84 12.26
C LEU A 499 23.01 30.77 13.23
N SER A 500 22.93 32.07 12.92
CA SER A 500 22.32 33.09 13.79
C SER A 500 20.79 33.08 13.74
N GLU A 501 20.21 32.59 12.64
CA GLU A 501 18.76 32.40 12.49
C GLU A 501 18.27 31.13 13.20
N ASN A 502 19.09 30.09 13.29
CA ASN A 502 18.70 28.78 13.84
C ASN A 502 19.19 28.45 15.25
N TYR A 503 20.21 29.13 15.76
CA TYR A 503 20.75 28.89 17.11
C TYR A 503 20.91 30.21 17.87
N ALA A 504 20.48 30.25 19.14
CA ALA A 504 20.69 31.42 19.98
C ALA A 504 22.18 31.57 20.32
N VAL A 505 22.75 32.77 20.15
CA VAL A 505 24.20 33.05 20.34
C VAL A 505 24.72 32.69 21.74
N SER A 506 23.84 32.63 22.76
CA SER A 506 24.15 32.22 24.13
C SER A 506 24.14 30.70 24.36
N ASP A 507 23.79 29.89 23.37
CA ASP A 507 23.65 28.44 23.50
C ASP A 507 24.99 27.70 23.28
N ARG A 508 25.16 26.57 23.97
CA ARG A 508 26.21 25.60 23.69
C ARG A 508 26.03 24.98 22.30
N GLU A 509 24.78 24.82 21.84
CA GLU A 509 24.49 24.30 20.50
C GLU A 509 24.97 25.25 19.38
N PHE A 510 24.96 26.58 19.60
CA PHE A 510 25.51 27.57 18.67
C PHE A 510 27.01 27.37 18.43
N ALA A 511 27.81 27.21 19.50
CA ALA A 511 29.25 27.00 19.39
C ALA A 511 29.60 25.68 18.65
N PHE A 512 28.84 24.61 18.90
CA PHE A 512 29.02 23.34 18.21
C PHE A 512 28.61 23.39 16.73
N ALA A 513 27.48 24.04 16.43
CA ALA A 513 27.03 24.24 15.05
C ALA A 513 28.02 25.10 14.26
N ARG A 514 28.63 26.10 14.91
CA ARG A 514 29.69 26.96 14.34
C ARG A 514 30.95 26.17 13.98
N GLU A 515 31.41 25.28 14.87
CA GLU A 515 32.49 24.32 14.61
C GLU A 515 32.17 23.45 13.38
N HIS A 516 30.98 22.83 13.33
CA HIS A 516 30.59 21.87 12.28
C HIS A 516 30.22 22.52 10.94
N LEU A 517 29.86 23.81 10.92
CA LEU A 517 29.84 24.59 9.67
C LEU A 517 31.26 24.83 9.12
N GLY A 518 32.30 24.69 9.94
CA GLY A 518 33.69 25.04 9.61
C GLY A 518 33.99 26.53 9.72
N LEU A 519 33.22 27.27 10.53
CA LEU A 519 33.41 28.72 10.75
C LEU A 519 34.61 29.05 11.65
N ASP A 520 35.02 28.08 12.47
CA ASP A 520 36.11 28.18 13.45
C ASP A 520 37.33 27.31 13.08
N LYS A 521 37.60 27.15 11.78
CA LYS A 521 38.87 26.58 11.30
C LYS A 521 40.05 27.37 11.88
N VAL A 522 40.78 26.74 12.80
CA VAL A 522 42.16 27.13 13.12
C VAL A 522 43.01 26.87 11.87
N GLU A 523 43.90 27.80 11.51
CA GLU A 523 44.88 27.59 10.44
C GLU A 523 45.99 26.63 10.92
N THR A 524 45.66 25.34 11.07
CA THR A 524 46.66 24.28 11.25
C THR A 524 47.49 24.18 9.98
N THR A 525 48.77 24.52 10.07
CA THR A 525 49.70 24.43 8.94
C THR A 525 49.86 22.95 8.51
N PRO A 526 50.13 22.67 7.22
CA PRO A 526 50.18 21.28 6.72
C PRO A 526 51.23 20.37 7.38
N GLU A 527 52.20 20.94 8.10
CA GLU A 527 53.28 20.21 8.77
C GLU A 527 52.93 19.82 10.23
N GLU A 528 51.95 20.48 10.85
CA GLU A 528 51.40 20.09 12.17
C GLU A 528 50.07 19.32 12.06
N ALA A 529 49.57 19.10 10.83
CA ALA A 529 48.45 18.21 10.53
C ALA A 529 48.82 16.71 10.66
N GLY A 530 49.53 16.36 11.73
CA GLY A 530 49.49 15.01 12.29
C GLY A 530 48.10 14.81 12.88
N GLU A 531 47.14 14.43 12.03
CA GLU A 531 45.76 14.15 12.40
C GLU A 531 45.73 13.29 13.68
N GLU A 532 45.16 13.79 14.78
CA GLU A 532 44.93 12.99 15.99
C GLU A 532 43.72 12.05 15.78
N PHE A 533 43.81 11.28 14.69
CA PHE A 533 42.91 10.18 14.38
C PHE A 533 42.90 9.24 15.58
N ILE A 534 41.72 9.06 16.18
CA ILE A 534 41.52 8.27 17.39
C ILE A 534 41.64 6.77 17.03
N VAL A 535 42.87 6.33 16.78
CA VAL A 535 43.29 4.93 16.80
C VAL A 535 42.98 4.44 18.22
N PRO A 536 42.07 3.46 18.40
CA PRO A 536 41.61 3.11 19.74
C PRO A 536 42.76 2.72 20.67
N TYR A 537 42.74 3.25 21.90
CA TYR A 537 43.91 3.17 22.78
C TYR A 537 44.27 1.71 23.14
N ASN A 538 43.26 0.83 23.28
CA ASN A 538 43.46 -0.61 23.48
C ASN A 538 43.50 -1.40 22.16
N SER A 539 44.31 -2.46 22.14
CA SER A 539 44.55 -3.29 20.95
C SER A 539 43.32 -4.05 20.44
N SER A 540 42.38 -4.42 21.31
CA SER A 540 41.16 -5.14 20.88
C SER A 540 40.26 -4.26 20.02
N GLU A 541 40.18 -2.96 20.31
CA GLU A 541 39.43 -2.01 19.51
C GLU A 541 40.17 -1.62 18.22
N ARG A 542 41.51 -1.50 18.23
CA ARG A 542 42.28 -1.36 16.97
C ARG A 542 42.05 -2.52 16.02
N MET A 543 42.13 -3.75 16.54
CA MET A 543 41.87 -4.98 15.79
C MET A 543 40.47 -4.96 15.16
N LYS A 544 39.43 -4.65 15.94
CA LYS A 544 38.03 -4.57 15.46
C LYS A 544 37.72 -3.35 14.59
N TRP A 545 38.54 -2.30 14.64
CA TRP A 545 38.46 -1.14 13.77
C TRP A 545 39.13 -1.46 12.42
N ALA A 546 40.33 -2.05 12.45
CA ALA A 546 41.06 -2.49 11.27
C ALA A 546 40.30 -3.60 10.52
N GLU A 547 39.74 -4.58 11.22
CA GLU A 547 38.85 -5.60 10.67
C GLU A 547 37.64 -4.98 9.95
N ARG A 548 36.93 -4.03 10.59
CA ARG A 548 35.78 -3.36 9.95
C ARG A 548 36.15 -2.53 8.73
N ASN A 549 37.26 -1.78 8.77
CA ASN A 549 37.74 -1.02 7.62
C ASN A 549 38.11 -1.96 6.46
N LEU A 550 38.89 -3.00 6.73
CA LEU A 550 39.33 -3.95 5.70
C LEU A 550 38.14 -4.74 5.14
N LEU A 551 37.18 -5.17 5.96
CA LEU A 551 35.93 -5.79 5.52
C LEU A 551 35.04 -4.85 4.69
N SER A 552 34.97 -3.56 5.04
CA SER A 552 34.18 -2.55 4.30
C SER A 552 34.78 -2.28 2.91
N ILE A 553 36.08 -1.96 2.86
CA ILE A 553 36.84 -1.72 1.63
C ILE A 553 36.78 -2.96 0.73
N CYS A 554 37.12 -4.13 1.25
CA CYS A 554 37.04 -5.36 0.49
C CYS A 554 35.58 -5.73 0.13
N GLY A 555 34.59 -5.36 0.92
CA GLY A 555 33.17 -5.49 0.58
C GLY A 555 32.79 -4.67 -0.66
N MET A 556 33.28 -3.43 -0.79
CA MET A 556 33.03 -2.57 -1.95
C MET A 556 33.78 -3.05 -3.21
N TYR A 557 35.06 -3.43 -3.08
CA TYR A 557 35.91 -3.70 -4.25
C TYR A 557 35.98 -5.18 -4.69
N MET A 558 35.59 -6.17 -3.88
CA MET A 558 35.69 -7.59 -4.24
C MET A 558 34.50 -8.16 -5.05
N ASN A 559 33.79 -7.33 -5.83
CA ASN A 559 32.70 -7.76 -6.73
C ASN A 559 33.19 -8.52 -7.99
N GLY A 560 34.21 -9.37 -7.85
CA GLY A 560 34.65 -10.34 -8.85
C GLY A 560 35.70 -9.85 -9.86
N SER A 561 36.06 -8.56 -9.87
CA SER A 561 37.05 -7.99 -10.80
C SER A 561 38.46 -8.57 -10.66
N GLY A 562 38.88 -8.91 -9.43
CA GLY A 562 40.24 -9.34 -9.13
C GLY A 562 41.31 -8.24 -9.32
N THR A 563 40.89 -6.98 -9.41
CA THR A 563 41.75 -5.79 -9.52
C THR A 563 42.44 -5.48 -8.19
N ALA A 564 43.61 -4.85 -8.25
CA ALA A 564 44.24 -4.25 -7.08
C ALA A 564 43.42 -3.06 -6.57
N PHE A 565 43.62 -2.73 -5.30
CA PHE A 565 43.10 -1.54 -4.62
C PHE A 565 44.10 -1.15 -3.52
N ASP A 566 44.19 0.13 -3.21
CA ASP A 566 45.12 0.66 -2.21
C ASP A 566 44.43 0.73 -0.84
N MET A 567 45.18 0.55 0.25
CA MET A 567 44.62 0.74 1.59
C MET A 567 44.70 2.20 2.03
N PRO A 568 43.72 2.70 2.82
CA PRO A 568 43.78 4.07 3.34
C PRO A 568 45.03 4.27 4.21
N PRO A 569 45.63 5.47 4.23
CA PRO A 569 46.82 5.76 5.03
C PRO A 569 46.67 5.37 6.51
N SER A 570 45.48 5.52 7.08
CA SER A 570 45.16 5.14 8.46
C SER A 570 45.31 3.64 8.74
N PHE A 571 45.10 2.75 7.75
CA PHE A 571 45.46 1.33 7.89
C PHE A 571 46.98 1.12 7.77
N ASN A 572 47.63 1.79 6.83
CA ASN A 572 49.07 1.67 6.60
C ASN A 572 49.93 2.29 7.73
N ASN A 573 49.35 3.16 8.55
CA ASN A 573 49.94 3.70 9.78
C ASN A 573 49.79 2.76 11.00
N LEU A 574 48.96 1.70 10.94
CA LEU A 574 48.87 0.70 12.02
C LEU A 574 50.18 -0.09 12.17
N SER A 575 50.42 -0.64 13.36
CA SER A 575 51.53 -1.56 13.56
C SER A 575 51.42 -2.77 12.62
N TRP A 576 52.56 -3.36 12.26
CA TRP A 576 52.57 -4.55 11.40
C TRP A 576 51.76 -5.70 12.00
N GLN A 577 51.78 -5.85 13.34
CA GLN A 577 51.02 -6.85 14.05
C GLN A 577 49.50 -6.61 13.97
N ASP A 578 49.03 -5.38 14.25
CA ASP A 578 47.61 -5.03 14.15
C ASP A 578 47.06 -5.30 12.73
N ARG A 579 47.87 -5.00 11.69
CA ARG A 579 47.55 -5.30 10.28
C ARG A 579 47.52 -6.79 9.97
N ALA A 580 48.50 -7.56 10.46
CA ALA A 580 48.55 -9.00 10.26
C ALA A 580 47.36 -9.71 10.93
N ASP A 581 46.96 -9.26 12.11
CA ASP A 581 45.81 -9.80 12.84
C ASP A 581 44.46 -9.42 12.16
N ALA A 582 44.31 -8.19 11.66
CA ALA A 582 43.15 -7.79 10.88
C ALA A 582 43.04 -8.55 9.54
N MET A 583 44.17 -8.80 8.87
CA MET A 583 44.25 -9.65 7.69
C MET A 583 43.89 -11.12 8.01
N GLN A 584 44.38 -11.66 9.13
CA GLN A 584 44.04 -12.99 9.61
C GLN A 584 42.53 -13.13 9.88
N LEU A 585 41.87 -12.13 10.47
CA LEU A 585 40.41 -12.13 10.64
C LEU A 585 39.69 -12.07 9.28
N THR A 586 40.12 -11.20 8.38
CA THR A 586 39.47 -11.01 7.08
C THR A 586 39.61 -12.22 6.16
N VAL A 587 40.74 -12.93 6.18
CA VAL A 587 40.91 -14.23 5.48
C VAL A 587 39.97 -15.29 6.07
N ASN A 588 39.82 -15.35 7.41
CA ASN A 588 38.85 -16.27 8.04
C ASN A 588 37.39 -15.97 7.65
N TRP A 589 37.04 -14.69 7.45
CA TRP A 589 35.72 -14.27 6.93
C TRP A 589 35.56 -14.64 5.44
N ALA A 590 36.56 -14.37 4.60
CA ALA A 590 36.49 -14.64 3.16
C ALA A 590 36.31 -16.14 2.82
N MET A 591 36.68 -17.02 3.77
CA MET A 591 36.51 -18.47 3.72
C MET A 591 35.24 -19.01 4.43
N ARG A 592 34.26 -18.14 4.74
CA ARG A 592 32.99 -18.49 5.40
C ARG A 592 31.78 -17.87 4.68
N PRO A 593 30.90 -18.68 4.03
CA PRO A 593 31.13 -20.08 3.66
C PRO A 593 32.31 -20.23 2.69
N LEU A 594 32.88 -21.43 2.60
CA LEU A 594 33.84 -21.76 1.55
C LEU A 594 33.08 -21.97 0.23
N ASN A 595 33.28 -21.11 -0.75
CA ASN A 595 32.57 -21.16 -2.04
C ASN A 595 33.42 -20.63 -3.21
N ASN A 596 32.85 -20.59 -4.41
CA ASN A 596 33.52 -20.11 -5.63
C ASN A 596 33.94 -18.63 -5.55
N ASP A 597 33.33 -17.82 -4.66
CA ASP A 597 33.72 -16.42 -4.45
C ASP A 597 34.89 -16.28 -3.48
N THR A 598 35.13 -17.25 -2.58
CA THR A 598 36.34 -17.27 -1.74
C THR A 598 37.61 -17.08 -2.57
N PHE A 599 37.73 -17.75 -3.72
CA PHE A 599 38.88 -17.60 -4.61
C PHE A 599 38.99 -16.19 -5.21
N LYS A 600 37.87 -15.58 -5.63
CA LYS A 600 37.83 -14.20 -6.14
C LYS A 600 38.27 -13.20 -5.07
N LYS A 601 37.75 -13.35 -3.84
CA LYS A 601 38.04 -12.50 -2.68
C LYS A 601 39.53 -12.56 -2.31
N LEU A 602 40.09 -13.76 -2.15
CA LEU A 602 41.52 -13.91 -1.84
C LEU A 602 42.42 -13.37 -2.98
N ARG A 603 42.02 -13.55 -4.25
CA ARG A 603 42.76 -13.02 -5.40
C ARG A 603 42.82 -11.49 -5.42
N ALA A 604 41.74 -10.79 -5.05
CA ALA A 604 41.72 -9.33 -4.94
C ALA A 604 42.65 -8.82 -3.83
N MET A 605 42.61 -9.43 -2.64
CA MET A 605 43.54 -9.08 -1.54
C MET A 605 45.01 -9.32 -1.92
N ALA A 606 45.33 -10.35 -2.70
CA ALA A 606 46.69 -10.59 -3.18
C ALA A 606 47.11 -9.67 -4.35
N ALA A 607 46.17 -8.99 -5.00
CA ALA A 607 46.45 -8.01 -6.04
C ALA A 607 46.92 -6.68 -5.42
N SER A 608 46.28 -6.23 -4.33
CA SER A 608 46.71 -5.08 -3.52
C SER A 608 48.14 -5.24 -2.99
N ASP A 609 49.02 -4.27 -3.22
CA ASP A 609 50.42 -4.32 -2.76
C ASP A 609 50.54 -4.26 -1.22
N ASP A 610 49.75 -3.39 -0.57
CA ASP A 610 49.70 -3.24 0.90
C ASP A 610 49.33 -4.55 1.62
N LEU A 611 48.46 -5.35 1.02
CA LEU A 611 47.89 -6.54 1.63
C LEU A 611 48.66 -7.82 1.29
N ARG A 612 49.31 -7.89 0.11
CA ARG A 612 49.95 -9.11 -0.42
C ARG A 612 50.97 -9.74 0.55
N GLY A 613 51.72 -8.92 1.28
CA GLY A 613 52.69 -9.38 2.29
C GLY A 613 52.05 -9.94 3.57
N LEU A 614 50.90 -9.37 3.98
CA LEU A 614 50.17 -9.74 5.20
C LEU A 614 49.40 -11.06 5.06
N MET A 615 49.16 -11.53 3.83
CA MET A 615 48.44 -12.78 3.58
C MET A 615 49.21 -14.04 3.98
N ALA A 616 50.52 -13.95 4.23
CA ALA A 616 51.33 -15.09 4.65
C ALA A 616 50.89 -15.64 6.02
N ASN A 617 50.92 -16.97 6.20
CA ASN A 617 50.54 -17.65 7.45
C ASN A 617 49.08 -17.40 7.95
N THR A 618 48.19 -16.89 7.11
CA THR A 618 46.78 -16.61 7.46
C THR A 618 45.83 -17.82 7.47
N VAL A 619 46.26 -19.00 6.98
CA VAL A 619 45.41 -20.19 6.87
C VAL A 619 46.00 -21.34 7.69
N THR A 620 45.21 -21.88 8.61
CA THR A 620 45.63 -23.05 9.41
C THR A 620 45.65 -24.32 8.57
N LYS A 621 46.52 -25.28 8.90
CA LYS A 621 46.59 -26.58 8.18
C LYS A 621 45.26 -27.34 8.17
N ARG A 622 44.43 -27.20 9.22
CA ARG A 622 43.06 -27.72 9.26
C ARG A 622 42.17 -27.05 8.21
N LYS A 623 42.11 -25.72 8.18
CA LYS A 623 41.29 -24.99 7.21
C LYS A 623 41.78 -25.19 5.76
N PHE A 624 43.08 -25.43 5.58
CA PHE A 624 43.66 -25.81 4.30
C PHE A 624 43.33 -27.26 3.87
N ALA A 625 43.05 -28.17 4.81
CA ALA A 625 42.53 -29.50 4.47
C ALA A 625 41.09 -29.37 3.96
N GLU A 626 40.22 -28.63 4.66
CA GLU A 626 38.84 -28.34 4.24
C GLU A 626 38.73 -27.68 2.85
N VAL A 627 39.80 -27.02 2.38
CA VAL A 627 39.89 -26.45 1.01
C VAL A 627 40.08 -27.50 -0.07
N LYS A 628 40.67 -28.67 0.24
CA LYS A 628 40.89 -29.75 -0.72
C LYS A 628 39.62 -30.53 -1.06
N ASP A 629 38.65 -30.53 -0.15
CA ASP A 629 37.40 -31.29 -0.27
C ASP A 629 36.31 -30.49 -1.03
N PHE A 630 36.65 -29.32 -1.56
CA PHE A 630 35.74 -28.39 -2.24
C PHE A 630 35.84 -28.46 -3.78
N VAL A 631 34.72 -28.25 -4.48
CA VAL A 631 34.70 -28.28 -5.96
C VAL A 631 35.42 -27.05 -6.52
N GLY A 632 36.59 -27.26 -7.14
CA GLY A 632 37.52 -26.18 -7.52
C GLY A 632 38.69 -26.01 -6.54
N ALA A 633 38.90 -26.97 -5.64
CA ALA A 633 40.00 -27.04 -4.68
C ALA A 633 41.37 -26.68 -5.25
N ASP A 634 41.74 -27.20 -6.43
CA ASP A 634 43.12 -27.12 -6.93
C ASP A 634 43.61 -25.69 -7.11
N SER A 635 42.85 -24.84 -7.81
CA SER A 635 43.22 -23.43 -8.03
C SER A 635 43.32 -22.64 -6.72
N LEU A 636 42.44 -22.93 -5.74
CA LEU A 636 42.46 -22.28 -4.43
C LEU A 636 43.63 -22.78 -3.55
N SER A 637 43.91 -24.08 -3.63
CA SER A 637 45.00 -24.80 -2.95
C SER A 637 46.37 -24.35 -3.45
N GLU A 638 46.55 -24.27 -4.76
CA GLU A 638 47.76 -23.74 -5.39
C GLU A 638 47.98 -22.26 -5.09
N PHE A 639 46.91 -21.46 -5.13
CA PHE A 639 46.98 -20.05 -4.75
C PHE A 639 47.43 -19.85 -3.29
N MET A 640 46.84 -20.59 -2.34
CA MET A 640 47.24 -20.53 -0.93
C MET A 640 48.69 -20.97 -0.70
N LYS A 641 49.20 -21.95 -1.46
CA LYS A 641 50.63 -22.31 -1.44
C LYS A 641 51.49 -21.18 -2.01
N LYS A 642 51.14 -20.67 -3.20
CA LYS A 642 51.87 -19.61 -3.94
C LYS A 642 52.03 -18.35 -3.09
N HIS A 643 50.97 -17.91 -2.42
CA HIS A 643 50.96 -16.73 -1.57
C HIS A 643 51.34 -17.03 -0.11
N ARG A 644 51.94 -18.21 0.17
CA ARG A 644 52.43 -18.64 1.50
C ARG A 644 51.40 -18.52 2.62
N MET A 645 50.12 -18.65 2.30
CA MET A 645 49.03 -18.45 3.25
C MET A 645 48.96 -19.57 4.30
N VAL A 646 49.34 -20.80 3.93
CA VAL A 646 49.28 -21.96 4.83
C VAL A 646 50.40 -21.89 5.86
N ARG A 647 50.03 -21.86 7.15
CA ARG A 647 51.00 -21.86 8.27
C ARG A 647 51.99 -23.03 8.18
N SER A 648 53.29 -22.72 8.28
CA SER A 648 54.27 -23.71 8.73
C SER A 648 53.95 -24.18 10.16
N ASN A 649 54.56 -25.30 10.60
CA ASN A 649 54.60 -25.61 12.03
C ASN A 649 55.61 -24.68 12.71
#